data_AF-A0A812SSF3-F1
#
_entry.id   AF-A0A812SSF3-F1
#
_cell.length_a   1.000
_cell.length_b   1.000
_cell.length_c   1.000
_cell.angle_alpha   90.00
_cell.angle_beta   90.00
_cell.angle_gamma   90.00
#
_symmetry.space_group_name_H-M   'P 1'
#
loop_
_entity.id
_entity.type
_entity.pdbx_description
1 polymer ?
#
loop_
_entity_poly.entity_id
_entity_poly.type
_entity_poly.pdbx_seq_one_letter_code
_entity_poly.pdbx_strand_id
1 'polypeptide(L)'
;MASGRCLMCGVLACASSLIQLVVFSSIYGVAKVNVQFWRAAPTVKVAAEPAKPATPSAAKSTAQPALRPVKPPPPARPAQKRKKPTSREVFGTVCPSAQFYGGYRNGQGGKLPDGEGGFMVCDTGGLREAAQSAAGCLVYSVGSDGEFSFERAVHKEISEKCEIHTFDAYPIEKYLDKSYNPGYPHDPVPSFVTYHAIALDENNNIDSLMQSLGHYGQTISLLKVSCNGCEVASHLGWLAGGTKIDQVVVRQARPDDDSVASFLNSSGYGCFQGGDGFHLLGCIKLPLRSSALVPQETARKKTVLRIPPPSKSSVCMVVPVYPPHFAALAARMEMVKRTNIGPPVKSVIVFGDDSEYADFCAKNADICADDEFHPMTLEELIGFEAHTKLKRMLELQHPPVRFRYKGDRRGCWSKTGGRVYQTVKKFYGVAYGPAECQTYWVCDAESLPFRKHNLAEHLALNAKTPRIVVSSWHDEPDCAKVAADDGTDQSCAIMMTNKTNGMRFKNDTAPSVWTPARWKQIFQNVDQWWYYDRTVTADWLKFMEESADMPAWSVFGFYELSDMSMYGMMMHWSAFHAHVGRTKIVNIREEIRKVDAAAFAKCCSCSAHPTPNGAPPPCSTAPELFRGCLLQIPFRRRLEIAVERLGFFGFSNYNRFTLIPDSAYNQVTDAGHGLHWCYINCFKTNAMSKILALENVDVEGINKVKDAFIHTNV
;
A
#
# COMPACT_ATOMS: atom_id res chain seq x y z
N MET A 1 -28.08 -59.41 17.60
CA MET A 1 -29.24 -59.21 18.50
C MET A 1 -29.80 -57.81 18.23
N ALA A 2 -31.11 -57.76 17.96
CA ALA A 2 -32.06 -56.63 17.93
C ALA A 2 -31.61 -55.26 17.36
N SER A 3 -32.04 -54.77 16.19
CA SER A 3 -33.39 -54.45 15.66
C SER A 3 -34.02 -53.16 16.20
N GLY A 4 -34.31 -52.21 15.30
CA GLY A 4 -35.24 -51.09 15.50
C GLY A 4 -35.48 -50.33 14.19
N ARG A 5 -36.64 -50.56 13.56
CA ARG A 5 -37.14 -49.95 12.31
C ARG A 5 -38.21 -48.88 12.62
N CYS A 6 -38.60 -48.15 11.55
CA CYS A 6 -39.87 -47.43 11.30
C CYS A 6 -39.88 -45.91 11.66
N LEU A 7 -40.49 -44.99 10.91
CA LEU A 7 -41.53 -45.05 9.85
C LEU A 7 -41.53 -43.77 8.98
N MET A 8 -42.12 -43.84 7.78
CA MET A 8 -42.41 -42.76 6.79
C MET A 8 -43.66 -41.90 7.12
N CYS A 9 -43.73 -40.69 6.51
CA CYS A 9 -44.89 -39.97 5.87
C CYS A 9 -44.70 -38.44 6.00
N GLY A 10 -45.08 -37.51 5.10
CA GLY A 10 -45.79 -37.49 3.81
C GLY A 10 -45.44 -36.16 3.07
N VAL A 11 -45.37 -36.14 1.73
CA VAL A 11 -46.37 -35.63 0.76
C VAL A 11 -46.92 -34.22 1.03
N LEU A 12 -46.53 -33.26 0.19
CA LEU A 12 -47.42 -32.22 -0.35
C LEU A 12 -46.88 -31.71 -1.68
N ALA A 13 -47.74 -31.76 -2.69
CA ALA A 13 -47.52 -31.38 -4.08
C ALA A 13 -47.91 -29.91 -4.31
N CYS A 14 -47.31 -29.27 -5.32
CA CYS A 14 -48.03 -28.38 -6.24
C CYS A 14 -47.28 -28.27 -7.58
N ALA A 15 -48.00 -28.60 -8.64
CA ALA A 15 -47.69 -28.41 -10.06
C ALA A 15 -47.73 -26.91 -10.43
N SER A 16 -47.42 -26.37 -11.62
CA SER A 16 -47.33 -26.80 -13.02
C SER A 16 -46.48 -25.72 -13.73
N SER A 17 -45.81 -25.96 -14.86
CA SER A 17 -46.43 -25.87 -16.18
C SER A 17 -45.45 -26.28 -17.29
N LEU A 18 -46.03 -26.98 -18.27
CA LEU A 18 -45.47 -27.45 -19.55
C LEU A 18 -44.94 -26.33 -20.45
N ILE A 19 -43.93 -26.65 -21.28
CA ILE A 19 -43.98 -26.52 -22.76
C ILE A 19 -43.18 -27.70 -23.38
N GLN A 20 -43.83 -28.43 -24.29
CA GLN A 20 -43.30 -29.48 -25.20
C GLN A 20 -42.36 -28.86 -26.26
N LEU A 21 -41.48 -29.49 -27.05
CA LEU A 21 -41.49 -30.66 -27.95
C LEU A 21 -40.10 -30.51 -28.67
N VAL A 22 -39.26 -31.51 -28.97
CA VAL A 22 -39.32 -32.44 -30.12
C VAL A 22 -38.10 -33.38 -30.02
N VAL A 23 -38.36 -34.66 -30.31
CA VAL A 23 -37.45 -35.79 -30.46
C VAL A 23 -36.76 -35.77 -31.83
N PHE A 24 -35.48 -36.15 -31.92
CA PHE A 24 -34.99 -36.97 -33.03
C PHE A 24 -33.80 -37.85 -32.61
N SER A 25 -33.95 -39.13 -32.90
CA SER A 25 -33.03 -40.23 -32.57
C SER A 25 -31.98 -40.46 -33.66
N SER A 26 -30.91 -41.16 -33.24
CA SER A 26 -30.15 -42.16 -34.00
C SER A 26 -29.13 -41.70 -35.05
N ILE A 27 -27.89 -42.18 -34.96
CA ILE A 27 -27.33 -43.27 -35.81
C ILE A 27 -25.85 -43.55 -35.44
N TYR A 28 -25.52 -44.84 -35.54
CA TYR A 28 -24.28 -45.56 -35.29
C TYR A 28 -23.00 -45.00 -35.95
N GLY A 29 -21.86 -45.30 -35.32
CA GLY A 29 -20.53 -45.21 -35.94
C GLY A 29 -19.43 -45.89 -35.13
N VAL A 30 -19.42 -47.23 -35.13
CA VAL A 30 -18.30 -48.04 -34.59
C VAL A 30 -17.21 -48.11 -35.66
N ALA A 31 -16.00 -47.61 -35.36
CA ALA A 31 -14.81 -47.84 -36.16
C ALA A 31 -13.73 -48.53 -35.31
N LYS A 32 -13.46 -49.79 -35.65
CA LYS A 32 -12.31 -50.56 -35.19
C LYS A 32 -11.03 -49.96 -35.77
N VAL A 33 -10.05 -49.63 -34.93
CA VAL A 33 -8.68 -49.32 -35.37
C VAL A 33 -7.78 -50.53 -35.09
N ASN A 34 -7.21 -51.06 -36.17
CA ASN A 34 -6.17 -52.08 -36.17
C ASN A 34 -4.87 -51.51 -35.59
N VAL A 35 -4.29 -52.20 -34.61
CA VAL A 35 -2.95 -51.94 -34.08
C VAL A 35 -1.97 -52.83 -34.86
N GLN A 36 -1.11 -52.22 -35.69
CA GLN A 36 0.06 -52.88 -36.25
C GLN A 36 1.33 -52.38 -35.55
N PHE A 37 2.01 -53.33 -34.90
CA PHE A 37 3.37 -53.22 -34.38
C PHE A 37 4.39 -53.18 -35.53
N TRP A 38 5.35 -52.26 -35.50
CA TRP A 38 6.64 -52.43 -36.20
C TRP A 38 7.82 -52.05 -35.30
N ARG A 39 8.86 -52.88 -35.41
CA ARG A 39 10.05 -52.98 -34.58
C ARG A 39 11.17 -52.00 -35.00
N ALA A 40 11.90 -51.53 -33.98
CA ALA A 40 13.37 -51.43 -33.83
C ALA A 40 14.30 -50.94 -34.97
N ALA A 41 15.07 -49.88 -34.63
CA ALA A 41 16.54 -49.72 -34.70
C ALA A 41 17.22 -49.69 -36.12
N PRO A 42 18.38 -49.00 -36.33
CA PRO A 42 19.52 -48.98 -35.42
C PRO A 42 20.35 -47.68 -35.25
N THR A 43 21.17 -47.78 -34.22
CA THR A 43 22.33 -46.99 -33.78
C THR A 43 23.36 -46.67 -34.87
N VAL A 44 23.90 -45.44 -34.82
CA VAL A 44 25.21 -45.09 -35.40
C VAL A 44 26.07 -44.43 -34.31
N LYS A 45 27.21 -45.05 -34.01
CA LYS A 45 28.34 -44.49 -33.28
C LYS A 45 29.25 -43.77 -34.27
N VAL A 46 29.72 -42.56 -33.94
CA VAL A 46 31.01 -42.04 -34.42
C VAL A 46 31.69 -41.28 -33.28
N ALA A 47 32.95 -41.63 -33.05
CA ALA A 47 33.88 -41.04 -32.10
C ALA A 47 34.72 -39.94 -32.78
N ALA A 48 35.19 -38.95 -32.02
CA ALA A 48 36.48 -38.29 -32.21
C ALA A 48 36.86 -37.45 -30.98
N GLU A 49 38.14 -37.52 -30.63
CA GLU A 49 38.84 -36.99 -29.45
C GLU A 49 38.97 -35.45 -29.40
N PRO A 50 39.24 -34.87 -28.21
CA PRO A 50 39.49 -33.44 -28.06
C PRO A 50 40.98 -33.07 -28.19
N ALA A 51 41.26 -31.98 -28.90
CA ALA A 51 42.58 -31.36 -28.97
C ALA A 51 42.92 -30.58 -27.68
N LYS A 52 44.14 -30.79 -27.17
CA LYS A 52 44.77 -30.02 -26.08
C LYS A 52 45.04 -28.56 -26.50
N PRO A 53 44.84 -27.57 -25.62
CA PRO A 53 45.46 -26.26 -25.79
C PRO A 53 46.82 -26.17 -25.09
N ALA A 54 47.74 -25.52 -25.79
CA ALA A 54 49.10 -25.22 -25.39
C ALA A 54 49.18 -24.15 -24.28
N THR A 55 50.15 -24.33 -23.39
CA THR A 55 50.58 -23.38 -22.36
C THR A 55 51.55 -22.36 -22.96
N PRO A 56 51.50 -21.08 -22.54
CA PRO A 56 52.71 -20.26 -22.59
C PRO A 56 53.07 -19.67 -21.21
N SER A 57 54.26 -20.08 -20.79
CA SER A 57 55.38 -19.26 -20.28
C SER A 57 55.13 -18.14 -19.27
N ALA A 58 55.70 -18.37 -18.09
CA ALA A 58 56.05 -17.39 -17.08
C ALA A 58 56.90 -16.22 -17.64
N ALA A 59 56.63 -15.01 -17.16
CA ALA A 59 57.54 -13.88 -17.20
C ALA A 59 57.76 -13.36 -15.76
N LYS A 60 59.02 -13.45 -15.33
CA LYS A 60 59.56 -12.84 -14.11
C LYS A 60 59.51 -11.31 -14.26
N SER A 61 59.05 -10.60 -13.23
CA SER A 61 59.30 -9.18 -13.08
C SER A 61 59.76 -8.88 -11.65
N THR A 62 60.90 -8.23 -11.61
CA THR A 62 61.77 -7.85 -10.51
C THR A 62 61.14 -6.83 -9.55
N ALA A 63 61.32 -7.08 -8.25
CA ALA A 63 61.07 -6.13 -7.17
C ALA A 63 62.13 -5.01 -7.17
N GLN A 64 61.69 -3.77 -6.92
CA GLN A 64 62.53 -2.64 -6.50
C GLN A 64 61.87 -1.91 -5.30
N PRO A 65 62.67 -1.20 -4.48
CA PRO A 65 62.43 -1.03 -3.06
C PRO A 65 61.53 0.15 -2.68
N ALA A 66 60.91 0.01 -1.51
CA ALA A 66 60.02 0.96 -0.85
C ALA A 66 60.68 2.34 -0.59
N LEU A 67 60.02 3.40 -1.07
CA LEU A 67 60.24 4.77 -0.61
C LEU A 67 59.39 5.03 0.64
N ARG A 68 60.02 5.56 1.69
CA ARG A 68 59.40 5.95 2.95
C ARG A 68 58.40 7.09 2.75
N PRO A 69 57.22 7.08 3.40
CA PRO A 69 56.31 8.21 3.38
C PRO A 69 56.83 9.36 4.26
N VAL A 70 56.88 10.55 3.67
CA VAL A 70 57.13 11.83 4.37
C VAL A 70 55.86 12.20 5.16
N LYS A 71 56.03 12.48 6.45
CA LYS A 71 54.98 12.93 7.37
C LYS A 71 54.46 14.32 6.95
N PRO A 72 53.14 14.54 6.78
CA PRO A 72 52.61 15.88 6.59
C PRO A 72 52.64 16.68 7.91
N PRO A 73 52.80 18.02 7.86
CA PRO A 73 52.80 18.86 9.05
C PRO A 73 51.40 18.93 9.69
N PRO A 74 51.32 19.14 11.02
CA PRO A 74 50.05 19.15 11.74
C PRO A 74 49.19 20.36 11.36
N PRO A 75 47.86 20.20 11.22
CA PRO A 75 46.97 21.30 10.92
C PRO A 75 46.84 22.26 12.12
N ALA A 76 46.81 23.56 11.80
CA ALA A 76 46.63 24.65 12.75
C ALA A 76 45.29 24.54 13.50
N ARG A 77 45.30 24.87 14.80
CA ARG A 77 44.13 24.93 15.68
C ARG A 77 43.08 25.90 15.14
N PRO A 78 41.80 25.50 14.97
CA PRO A 78 40.73 26.45 14.76
C PRO A 78 40.34 27.14 16.07
N ALA A 79 40.13 28.44 15.98
CA ALA A 79 39.68 29.31 17.05
C ALA A 79 38.33 28.85 17.65
N GLN A 80 38.23 28.88 18.98
CA GLN A 80 37.01 28.66 19.74
C GLN A 80 35.93 29.69 19.37
N LYS A 81 34.87 29.25 18.68
CA LYS A 81 33.61 30.00 18.60
C LYS A 81 32.70 29.60 19.76
N ARG A 82 32.22 30.61 20.50
CA ARG A 82 31.26 30.52 21.61
C ARG A 82 30.02 29.71 21.20
N LYS A 83 29.63 28.76 22.06
CA LYS A 83 28.34 28.04 21.99
C LYS A 83 27.17 29.03 22.18
N LYS A 84 26.30 29.14 21.17
CA LYS A 84 24.91 29.59 21.35
C LYS A 84 24.09 28.42 21.93
N PRO A 85 23.11 28.66 22.82
CA PRO A 85 22.24 27.61 23.31
C PRO A 85 21.33 27.14 22.16
N THR A 86 21.32 25.84 21.92
CA THR A 86 20.38 25.17 21.02
C THR A 86 19.00 25.14 21.68
N SER A 87 18.04 25.85 21.08
CA SER A 87 16.62 25.68 21.34
C SER A 87 16.20 24.28 20.90
N ARG A 88 15.61 23.52 21.83
CA ARG A 88 14.79 22.35 21.53
C ARG A 88 13.47 22.88 20.96
N GLU A 89 13.26 22.77 19.66
CA GLU A 89 11.92 22.88 19.07
C GLU A 89 11.25 21.51 19.19
N VAL A 90 10.30 21.41 20.13
CA VAL A 90 9.33 20.34 20.21
C VAL A 90 8.04 20.90 19.61
N PHE A 91 7.80 20.66 18.32
CA PHE A 91 6.49 20.85 17.74
C PHE A 91 5.64 19.63 18.09
N GLY A 92 4.74 19.78 19.06
CA GLY A 92 3.89 18.68 19.54
C GLY A 92 2.95 18.99 20.72
N THR A 93 2.91 20.21 21.23
CA THR A 93 1.95 20.60 22.28
C THR A 93 1.08 21.75 21.82
N VAL A 94 -0.07 21.44 21.21
CA VAL A 94 -1.10 22.42 20.81
C VAL A 94 -1.87 22.97 22.03
N CYS A 95 -1.60 22.44 23.22
CA CYS A 95 -2.27 22.84 24.45
C CYS A 95 -1.27 23.26 25.54
N PRO A 96 -0.80 24.53 25.52
CA PRO A 96 0.22 25.00 26.46
C PRO A 96 -0.26 25.08 27.92
N SER A 97 -1.57 24.98 28.18
CA SER A 97 -2.16 25.13 29.53
C SER A 97 -3.30 24.13 29.83
N ALA A 98 -3.20 22.89 29.35
CA ALA A 98 -4.20 21.87 29.65
C ALA A 98 -4.35 21.68 31.17
N GLN A 99 -5.55 21.90 31.71
CA GLN A 99 -5.88 21.58 33.10
C GLN A 99 -7.10 20.65 33.14
N PHE A 100 -7.08 19.73 34.10
CA PHE A 100 -8.14 18.75 34.29
C PHE A 100 -9.19 19.32 35.26
N TYR A 101 -10.45 19.38 34.83
CA TYR A 101 -11.56 19.93 35.58
C TYR A 101 -12.64 18.89 35.81
N GLY A 102 -13.02 18.68 37.06
CA GLY A 102 -14.02 17.68 37.45
C GLY A 102 -13.42 16.36 37.90
N GLY A 103 -14.25 15.55 38.55
CA GLY A 103 -13.86 14.33 39.23
C GLY A 103 -13.67 14.53 40.74
N TYR A 104 -14.41 13.75 41.55
CA TYR A 104 -14.18 13.63 42.99
C TYR A 104 -12.76 13.11 43.25
N ARG A 105 -11.79 14.01 43.42
CA ARG A 105 -10.56 13.73 44.19
C ARG A 105 -10.79 14.14 45.64
N ASN A 106 -11.73 13.47 46.31
CA ASN A 106 -11.63 13.40 47.76
C ASN A 106 -10.38 12.58 48.07
N GLY A 107 -9.48 13.09 48.90
CA GLY A 107 -8.20 12.49 49.28
C GLY A 107 -8.28 11.15 50.02
N GLN A 108 -9.23 10.30 49.68
CA GLN A 108 -9.47 8.95 50.17
C GLN A 108 -9.82 8.02 49.00
N GLY A 109 -8.85 7.78 48.11
CA GLY A 109 -8.59 6.47 47.47
C GLY A 109 -9.73 5.59 46.92
N GLY A 110 -10.86 6.12 46.45
CA GLY A 110 -11.91 5.33 45.82
C GLY A 110 -12.33 5.92 44.47
N LYS A 111 -12.00 5.25 43.35
CA LYS A 111 -12.64 5.49 42.06
C LYS A 111 -14.14 5.24 42.22
N LEU A 112 -14.99 6.22 41.94
CA LEU A 112 -16.37 5.90 41.57
C LEU A 112 -16.30 5.07 40.28
N PRO A 113 -16.90 3.86 40.22
CA PRO A 113 -16.81 2.99 39.05
C PRO A 113 -17.31 3.66 37.77
N ASP A 114 -18.22 4.62 37.88
CA ASP A 114 -18.95 5.19 36.74
C ASP A 114 -19.08 6.72 36.73
N GLY A 115 -18.39 7.48 37.61
CA GLY A 115 -18.48 8.95 37.58
C GLY A 115 -17.96 9.51 36.25
N GLU A 116 -18.58 10.58 35.72
CA GLU A 116 -18.30 11.14 34.38
C GLU A 116 -16.81 11.43 34.09
N GLY A 117 -15.98 11.53 35.14
CA GLY A 117 -14.57 11.86 35.03
C GLY A 117 -14.37 13.34 34.76
N GLY A 118 -13.22 13.88 35.14
CA GLY A 118 -12.91 15.25 34.76
C GLY A 118 -12.64 15.37 33.26
N PHE A 119 -12.93 16.55 32.72
CA PHE A 119 -12.64 16.95 31.35
C PHE A 119 -11.35 17.76 31.33
N MET A 120 -10.54 17.55 30.29
CA MET A 120 -9.35 18.36 30.09
C MET A 120 -9.71 19.61 29.26
N VAL A 121 -9.56 20.79 29.87
CA VAL A 121 -9.82 22.10 29.26
C VAL A 121 -8.48 22.73 28.89
N CYS A 122 -8.36 23.22 27.66
CA CYS A 122 -7.09 23.57 27.07
C CYS A 122 -6.57 24.98 27.38
N ASP A 123 -7.43 25.97 27.17
CA ASP A 123 -7.10 27.38 27.28
C ASP A 123 -7.86 28.02 28.43
N THR A 124 -7.40 27.70 29.64
CA THR A 124 -7.99 28.22 30.88
C THR A 124 -7.68 29.71 31.05
N GLY A 125 -6.60 30.20 30.44
CA GLY A 125 -6.26 31.62 30.39
C GLY A 125 -7.28 32.41 29.58
N GLY A 126 -7.55 32.01 28.34
CA GLY A 126 -8.53 32.64 27.47
C GLY A 126 -9.94 32.62 28.06
N LEU A 127 -10.34 31.53 28.74
CA LEU A 127 -11.62 31.50 29.45
C LEU A 127 -11.70 32.49 30.62
N ARG A 128 -10.61 32.65 31.39
CA ARG A 128 -10.52 33.67 32.45
C ARG A 128 -10.61 35.08 31.88
N GLU A 129 -9.94 35.33 30.75
CA GLU A 129 -9.99 36.62 30.05
C GLU A 129 -11.40 36.91 29.52
N ALA A 130 -12.05 35.93 28.88
CA ALA A 130 -13.45 36.05 28.44
C ALA A 130 -14.38 36.42 29.61
N ALA A 131 -14.21 35.78 30.76
CA ALA A 131 -14.99 36.06 31.96
C ALA A 131 -14.79 37.47 32.56
N GLN A 132 -13.69 38.15 32.22
CA GLN A 132 -13.47 39.56 32.59
C GLN A 132 -13.87 40.54 31.49
N SER A 133 -14.14 40.05 30.27
CA SER A 133 -14.56 40.88 29.15
C SER A 133 -16.02 41.34 29.30
N ALA A 134 -16.40 42.39 28.57
CA ALA A 134 -17.79 42.84 28.51
C ALA A 134 -18.73 41.79 27.86
N ALA A 135 -18.19 40.87 27.06
CA ALA A 135 -18.95 39.79 26.45
C ALA A 135 -19.22 38.64 27.43
N GLY A 136 -18.49 38.56 28.54
CA GLY A 136 -18.62 37.48 29.52
C GLY A 136 -18.02 36.14 29.06
N CYS A 137 -18.17 35.14 29.93
CA CYS A 137 -17.78 33.76 29.69
C CYS A 137 -19.06 32.92 29.62
N LEU A 138 -19.35 32.33 28.46
CA LEU A 138 -20.56 31.52 28.26
C LEU A 138 -20.18 30.03 28.16
N VAL A 139 -20.76 29.21 29.04
CA VAL A 139 -20.45 27.78 29.14
C VAL A 139 -21.71 26.98 28.91
N TYR A 140 -21.69 26.11 27.90
CA TYR A 140 -22.75 25.13 27.64
C TYR A 140 -22.24 23.74 27.99
N SER A 141 -22.97 23.02 28.84
CA SER A 141 -22.66 21.66 29.26
C SER A 141 -23.82 20.73 28.92
N VAL A 142 -23.59 19.76 28.06
CA VAL A 142 -24.62 18.85 27.54
C VAL A 142 -24.37 17.45 28.08
N GLY A 143 -25.41 16.88 28.68
CA GLY A 143 -25.37 15.57 29.34
C GLY A 143 -24.52 15.65 30.61
N SER A 144 -25.13 16.09 31.70
CA SER A 144 -24.52 16.04 33.04
C SER A 144 -24.98 14.81 33.82
N ASP A 145 -26.11 14.19 33.43
CA ASP A 145 -26.75 13.10 34.18
C ASP A 145 -27.01 13.46 35.66
N GLY A 146 -27.17 14.76 35.96
CA GLY A 146 -27.32 15.30 37.32
C GLY A 146 -26.01 15.48 38.10
N GLU A 147 -24.86 15.23 37.47
CA GLU A 147 -23.53 15.39 38.06
C GLU A 147 -22.94 16.77 37.69
N PHE A 148 -22.76 17.64 38.68
CA PHE A 148 -22.34 19.03 38.45
C PHE A 148 -20.87 19.32 38.79
N SER A 149 -20.00 18.31 38.89
CA SER A 149 -18.60 18.54 39.30
C SER A 149 -17.80 19.33 38.27
N PHE A 150 -18.11 19.16 36.98
CA PHE A 150 -17.48 19.93 35.91
C PHE A 150 -17.84 21.42 36.01
N GLU A 151 -19.13 21.74 36.14
CA GLU A 151 -19.64 23.11 36.25
C GLU A 151 -19.12 23.78 37.52
N ARG A 152 -19.09 23.05 38.65
CA ARG A 152 -18.48 23.55 39.90
C ARG A 152 -17.00 23.85 39.72
N ALA A 153 -16.26 23.00 39.01
CA ALA A 153 -14.84 23.22 38.74
C ALA A 153 -14.62 24.45 37.84
N VAL A 154 -15.40 24.60 36.76
CA VAL A 154 -15.34 25.79 35.89
C VAL A 154 -15.67 27.06 36.69
N HIS A 155 -16.77 27.08 37.45
CA HIS A 155 -17.16 28.23 38.27
C HIS A 155 -16.06 28.60 39.28
N LYS A 156 -15.49 27.60 39.98
CA LYS A 156 -14.49 27.83 41.02
C LYS A 156 -13.11 28.23 40.48
N GLU A 157 -12.65 27.59 39.42
CA GLU A 157 -11.26 27.66 38.99
C GLU A 157 -11.02 28.53 37.75
N ILE A 158 -12.06 28.75 36.94
CA ILE A 158 -12.04 29.72 35.84
C ILE A 158 -12.58 31.05 36.34
N SER A 159 -13.88 31.15 36.64
CA SER A 159 -14.46 32.39 37.16
C SER A 159 -15.89 32.19 37.65
N GLU A 160 -16.24 32.80 38.77
CA GLU A 160 -17.61 32.89 39.28
C GLU A 160 -18.51 33.79 38.40
N LYS A 161 -17.91 34.51 37.43
CA LYS A 161 -18.63 35.35 36.47
C LYS A 161 -19.03 34.61 35.19
N CYS A 162 -18.67 33.33 35.03
CA CYS A 162 -19.12 32.56 33.88
C CYS A 162 -20.62 32.28 34.00
N GLU A 163 -21.35 32.48 32.91
CA GLU A 163 -22.75 32.07 32.76
C GLU A 163 -22.78 30.61 32.29
N ILE A 164 -23.32 29.73 33.13
CA ILE A 164 -23.25 28.27 32.92
C ILE A 164 -24.65 27.71 32.70
N HIS A 165 -24.83 27.09 31.54
CA HIS A 165 -26.06 26.39 31.16
C HIS A 165 -25.80 24.90 31.03
N THR A 166 -26.62 24.10 31.71
CA THR A 166 -26.57 22.64 31.61
C THR A 166 -27.83 22.13 30.89
N PHE A 167 -27.66 21.27 29.90
CA PHE A 167 -28.71 20.71 29.06
C PHE A 167 -28.75 19.19 29.20
N ASP A 168 -29.90 18.66 29.58
CA ASP A 168 -30.11 17.23 29.81
C ASP A 168 -31.48 16.77 29.33
N ALA A 169 -31.61 15.48 29.01
CA ALA A 169 -32.83 14.94 28.43
C ALA A 169 -34.03 14.88 29.40
N TYR A 170 -33.79 15.00 30.70
CA TYR A 170 -34.81 14.82 31.74
C TYR A 170 -34.91 16.00 32.69
N PRO A 171 -36.06 16.23 33.34
CA PRO A 171 -36.17 17.15 34.46
C PRO A 171 -35.22 16.77 35.61
N ILE A 172 -34.71 17.78 36.33
CA ILE A 172 -33.73 17.58 37.41
C ILE A 172 -34.25 16.65 38.51
N GLU A 173 -35.56 16.67 38.78
CA GLU A 173 -36.20 15.83 39.79
C GLU A 173 -35.95 14.35 39.55
N LYS A 174 -35.83 13.95 38.27
CA LYS A 174 -35.50 12.58 37.89
C LYS A 174 -34.09 12.20 38.32
N TYR A 175 -33.12 13.09 38.12
CA TYR A 175 -31.74 12.85 38.52
C TYR A 175 -31.52 12.95 40.03
N LEU A 176 -32.37 13.70 40.74
CA LEU A 176 -32.35 13.76 42.21
C LEU A 176 -33.03 12.55 42.88
N ASP A 177 -33.82 11.78 42.12
CA ASP A 177 -34.39 10.52 42.60
C ASP A 177 -33.28 9.47 42.72
N LYS A 178 -33.01 9.06 43.96
CA LYS A 178 -32.00 8.03 44.29
C LYS A 178 -32.26 6.68 43.63
N SER A 179 -33.47 6.44 43.16
CA SER A 179 -33.84 5.22 42.43
C SER A 179 -33.45 5.27 40.95
N TYR A 180 -33.26 6.46 40.37
CA TYR A 180 -33.01 6.61 38.93
C TYR A 180 -31.61 6.15 38.53
N ASN A 181 -30.58 6.57 39.28
CA ASN A 181 -29.19 6.13 39.07
C ASN A 181 -28.52 5.78 40.42
N PRO A 182 -28.74 4.55 40.94
CA PRO A 182 -28.23 4.16 42.26
C PRO A 182 -26.70 4.16 42.29
N GLY A 183 -26.11 5.11 43.02
CA GLY A 183 -24.65 5.24 43.17
C GLY A 183 -24.06 6.52 42.57
N TYR A 184 -24.89 7.33 41.89
CA TYR A 184 -24.50 8.67 41.47
C TYR A 184 -24.70 9.71 42.58
N PRO A 185 -23.90 10.79 42.63
CA PRO A 185 -24.16 11.93 43.50
C PRO A 185 -25.47 12.60 43.08
N HIS A 186 -26.47 12.63 43.97
CA HIS A 186 -27.75 13.32 43.74
C HIS A 186 -27.68 14.74 44.28
N ASP A 187 -26.74 15.52 43.76
CA ASP A 187 -26.50 16.89 44.23
C ASP A 187 -27.54 17.85 43.62
N PRO A 188 -28.09 18.79 44.41
CA PRO A 188 -28.96 19.83 43.84
C PRO A 188 -28.19 20.70 42.85
N VAL A 189 -28.92 21.21 41.84
CA VAL A 189 -28.39 22.14 40.84
C VAL A 189 -27.72 23.32 41.57
N PRO A 190 -26.44 23.61 41.32
CA PRO A 190 -25.78 24.76 41.92
C PRO A 190 -26.52 26.05 41.56
N SER A 191 -26.59 27.02 42.48
CA SER A 191 -27.31 28.28 42.26
C SER A 191 -26.76 29.13 41.11
N PHE A 192 -25.55 28.84 40.63
CA PHE A 192 -24.89 29.49 39.50
C PHE A 192 -25.05 28.73 38.16
N VAL A 193 -25.76 27.60 38.17
CA VAL A 193 -26.07 26.82 36.96
C VAL A 193 -27.54 27.02 36.59
N THR A 194 -27.79 27.38 35.34
CA THR A 194 -29.14 27.38 34.76
C THR A 194 -29.38 26.04 34.08
N TYR A 195 -30.28 25.23 34.64
CA TYR A 195 -30.58 23.89 34.15
C TYR A 195 -31.73 23.88 33.13
N HIS A 196 -31.56 23.12 32.04
CA HIS A 196 -32.53 22.97 30.96
C HIS A 196 -32.81 21.48 30.71
N ALA A 197 -34.06 21.07 30.84
CA ALA A 197 -34.51 19.73 30.50
C ALA A 197 -34.75 19.58 28.98
N ILE A 198 -33.69 19.79 28.19
CA ILE A 198 -33.70 19.73 26.72
C ILE A 198 -32.56 18.82 26.25
N ALA A 199 -32.89 17.79 25.46
CA ALA A 199 -31.90 16.95 24.79
C ALA A 199 -31.40 17.61 23.50
N LEU A 200 -30.11 17.46 23.18
CA LEU A 200 -29.63 17.79 21.84
C LEU A 200 -30.09 16.74 20.83
N ASP A 201 -30.85 17.18 19.84
CA ASP A 201 -31.32 16.37 18.72
C ASP A 201 -31.44 17.23 17.45
N GLU A 202 -32.08 16.69 16.41
CA GLU A 202 -32.27 17.39 15.14
C GLU A 202 -33.13 18.66 15.27
N ASN A 203 -34.01 18.73 16.28
CA ASN A 203 -34.91 19.85 16.52
C ASN A 203 -34.33 20.88 17.50
N ASN A 204 -33.44 20.46 18.39
CA ASN A 204 -32.83 21.27 19.44
C ASN A 204 -31.30 21.32 19.27
N ASN A 205 -30.84 21.89 18.17
CA ASN A 205 -29.41 22.09 17.93
C ASN A 205 -28.87 23.33 18.68
N ILE A 206 -27.54 23.49 18.74
CA ILE A 206 -26.90 24.59 19.48
C ILE A 206 -27.38 25.97 19.02
N ASP A 207 -27.56 26.18 17.71
CA ASP A 207 -28.03 27.46 17.15
C ASP A 207 -29.44 27.82 17.67
N SER A 208 -30.36 26.85 17.67
CA SER A 208 -31.71 27.02 18.21
C SER A 208 -31.71 27.30 19.72
N LEU A 209 -30.81 26.66 20.48
CA LEU A 209 -30.65 26.91 21.91
C LEU A 209 -30.12 28.32 22.15
N MET A 210 -29.09 28.75 21.42
CA MET A 210 -28.58 30.13 21.49
C MET A 210 -29.67 31.15 21.18
N GLN A 211 -30.52 30.90 20.19
CA GLN A 211 -31.63 31.79 19.89
C GLN A 211 -32.66 31.84 21.03
N SER A 212 -33.09 30.68 21.53
CA SER A 212 -34.11 30.58 22.58
C SER A 212 -33.69 31.21 23.91
N LEU A 213 -32.39 31.17 24.22
CA LEU A 213 -31.80 31.74 25.43
C LEU A 213 -31.38 33.20 25.26
N GLY A 214 -31.52 33.78 24.05
CA GLY A 214 -31.09 35.16 23.78
C GLY A 214 -29.58 35.34 23.64
N HIS A 215 -28.84 34.26 23.42
CA HIS A 215 -27.39 34.24 23.20
C HIS A 215 -26.99 34.31 21.72
N TYR A 216 -27.94 34.52 20.81
CA TYR A 216 -27.66 34.58 19.37
C TYR A 216 -26.59 35.63 19.04
N GLY A 217 -25.56 35.21 18.29
CA GLY A 217 -24.40 36.05 17.95
C GLY A 217 -23.32 36.17 19.02
N GLN A 218 -23.55 35.69 20.24
CA GLN A 218 -22.50 35.53 21.24
C GLN A 218 -21.55 34.37 20.87
N THR A 219 -20.44 34.26 21.59
CA THR A 219 -19.50 33.14 21.42
C THR A 219 -19.61 32.23 22.64
N ILE A 220 -19.83 30.94 22.42
CA ILE A 220 -19.76 29.94 23.47
C ILE A 220 -18.28 29.75 23.81
N SER A 221 -17.86 30.23 24.98
CA SER A 221 -16.47 30.14 25.41
C SER A 221 -16.04 28.68 25.61
N LEU A 222 -16.94 27.85 26.16
CA LEU A 222 -16.69 26.42 26.39
C LEU A 222 -17.97 25.59 26.15
N LEU A 223 -17.89 24.64 25.23
CA LEU A 223 -18.93 23.63 25.01
C LEU A 223 -18.43 22.26 25.51
N LYS A 224 -19.09 21.69 26.53
CA LYS A 224 -18.92 20.30 26.97
C LYS A 224 -20.05 19.43 26.40
N VAL A 225 -19.71 18.29 25.80
CA VAL A 225 -20.70 17.30 25.32
C VAL A 225 -20.34 15.91 25.83
N SER A 226 -21.19 15.35 26.69
CA SER A 226 -21.05 14.02 27.30
C SER A 226 -22.43 13.37 27.40
N CYS A 227 -22.92 12.83 26.29
CA CYS A 227 -24.28 12.33 26.21
C CYS A 227 -24.28 11.03 25.40
N ASN A 228 -24.60 9.88 26.01
CA ASN A 228 -24.50 8.56 25.39
C ASN A 228 -24.99 8.47 23.92
N GLY A 229 -24.09 8.70 22.95
CA GLY A 229 -24.34 8.64 21.51
C GLY A 229 -24.77 9.95 20.85
N CYS A 230 -25.16 10.99 21.60
CA CYS A 230 -25.60 12.26 21.03
C CYS A 230 -24.43 13.12 20.54
N GLU A 231 -23.19 12.83 20.95
CA GLU A 231 -22.00 13.53 20.46
C GLU A 231 -21.85 13.37 18.95
N VAL A 232 -22.05 12.13 18.46
CA VAL A 232 -21.95 11.81 17.04
C VAL A 232 -23.19 12.28 16.29
N ALA A 233 -24.38 12.19 16.88
CA ALA A 233 -25.61 12.63 16.20
C ALA A 233 -25.68 14.15 16.01
N SER A 234 -25.15 14.94 16.96
CA SER A 234 -25.35 16.40 16.98
C SER A 234 -24.20 17.24 16.43
N HIS A 235 -22.99 16.67 16.25
CA HIS A 235 -21.79 17.48 15.95
C HIS A 235 -21.88 18.36 14.71
N LEU A 236 -22.55 17.89 13.65
CA LEU A 236 -22.74 18.67 12.42
C LEU A 236 -23.53 19.97 12.65
N GLY A 237 -24.37 20.01 13.70
CA GLY A 237 -25.16 21.18 14.07
C GLY A 237 -24.46 22.16 15.00
N TRP A 238 -23.31 21.82 15.59
CA TRP A 238 -22.68 22.67 16.62
C TRP A 238 -22.17 24.00 16.08
N LEU A 239 -21.73 24.04 14.82
CA LEU A 239 -21.22 25.24 14.16
C LEU A 239 -22.20 25.78 13.08
N ALA A 240 -23.42 25.24 13.04
CA ALA A 240 -24.45 25.70 12.14
C ALA A 240 -24.92 27.12 12.53
N GLY A 241 -25.57 27.81 11.59
CA GLY A 241 -26.14 29.15 11.83
C GLY A 241 -25.13 30.27 12.08
N GLY A 242 -23.83 29.98 11.96
CA GLY A 242 -22.77 30.94 12.31
C GLY A 242 -22.40 30.92 13.81
N THR A 243 -22.84 29.91 14.55
CA THR A 243 -22.46 29.68 15.94
C THR A 243 -20.94 29.69 16.10
N LYS A 244 -20.46 30.47 17.07
CA LYS A 244 -19.03 30.57 17.40
C LYS A 244 -18.78 29.85 18.71
N ILE A 245 -17.80 28.96 18.70
CA ILE A 245 -17.33 28.24 19.88
C ILE A 245 -15.82 28.44 19.96
N ASP A 246 -15.28 28.77 21.12
CA ASP A 246 -13.84 28.92 21.29
C ASP A 246 -13.18 27.59 21.66
N GLN A 247 -13.84 26.81 22.52
CA GLN A 247 -13.34 25.52 22.97
C GLN A 247 -14.45 24.48 23.08
N VAL A 248 -14.13 23.24 22.66
CA VAL A 248 -15.05 22.11 22.68
C VAL A 248 -14.38 20.95 23.43
N VAL A 249 -15.05 20.38 24.42
CA VAL A 249 -14.63 19.17 25.13
C VAL A 249 -15.71 18.09 25.01
N VAL A 250 -15.35 16.92 24.53
CA VAL A 250 -16.29 15.86 24.16
C VAL A 250 -15.84 14.54 24.77
N ARG A 251 -16.78 13.81 25.37
CA ARG A 251 -16.58 12.41 25.72
C ARG A 251 -17.07 11.55 24.57
N GLN A 252 -16.17 10.90 23.84
CA GLN A 252 -16.58 10.02 22.75
C GLN A 252 -17.08 8.68 23.31
N ALA A 253 -18.32 8.33 22.98
CA ALA A 253 -18.88 7.02 23.35
C ALA A 253 -18.10 5.85 22.71
N ARG A 254 -17.43 6.09 21.58
CA ARG A 254 -16.64 5.09 20.85
C ARG A 254 -15.23 5.63 20.53
N PRO A 255 -14.15 4.95 20.96
CA PRO A 255 -12.77 5.39 20.69
C PRO A 255 -12.40 5.48 19.22
N ASP A 256 -13.03 4.66 18.39
CA ASP A 256 -12.71 4.48 16.98
C ASP A 256 -13.47 5.44 16.05
N ASP A 257 -14.37 6.24 16.61
CA ASP A 257 -15.20 7.23 15.92
C ASP A 257 -14.51 8.60 15.91
N ASP A 258 -13.84 8.91 14.81
CA ASP A 258 -13.11 10.16 14.59
C ASP A 258 -13.97 11.27 13.98
N SER A 259 -15.27 11.03 13.76
CA SER A 259 -16.16 11.96 13.05
C SER A 259 -16.17 13.36 13.68
N VAL A 260 -16.30 13.44 15.00
CA VAL A 260 -16.30 14.70 15.76
C VAL A 260 -14.96 15.43 15.63
N ALA A 261 -13.84 14.72 15.81
CA ALA A 261 -12.51 15.30 15.70
C ALA A 261 -12.23 15.81 14.28
N SER A 262 -12.61 15.01 13.27
CA SER A 262 -12.47 15.36 11.86
C SER A 262 -13.31 16.60 11.50
N PHE A 263 -14.56 16.65 11.98
CA PHE A 263 -15.44 17.80 11.80
C PHE A 263 -14.84 19.08 12.40
N LEU A 264 -14.40 19.03 13.66
CA LEU A 264 -13.81 20.18 14.34
C LEU A 264 -12.49 20.61 13.69
N ASN A 265 -11.61 19.68 13.35
CA ASN A 265 -10.36 19.98 12.64
C ASN A 265 -10.64 20.67 11.28
N SER A 266 -11.61 20.15 10.51
CA SER A 266 -12.00 20.76 9.23
C SER A 266 -12.60 22.17 9.38
N SER A 267 -13.10 22.47 10.58
CA SER A 267 -13.68 23.76 10.96
C SER A 267 -12.67 24.72 11.62
N GLY A 268 -11.37 24.40 11.60
CA GLY A 268 -10.30 25.26 12.09
C GLY A 268 -9.94 25.09 13.57
N TYR A 269 -10.34 23.98 14.20
CA TYR A 269 -9.93 23.64 15.56
C TYR A 269 -8.66 22.78 15.54
N GLY A 270 -7.86 22.87 16.61
CA GLY A 270 -6.81 21.92 16.91
C GLY A 270 -7.28 20.99 18.03
N CYS A 271 -7.40 19.70 17.72
CA CYS A 271 -7.87 18.69 18.66
C CYS A 271 -6.75 17.85 19.30
N PHE A 272 -6.98 17.36 20.51
CA PHE A 272 -6.09 16.48 21.27
C PHE A 272 -6.92 15.44 22.04
N GLN A 273 -6.35 14.24 22.22
CA GLN A 273 -6.96 13.18 23.02
C GLN A 273 -6.35 13.13 24.41
N GLY A 274 -7.20 13.03 25.44
CA GLY A 274 -6.77 12.79 26.82
C GLY A 274 -6.31 11.34 27.01
N GLY A 275 -5.18 11.14 27.70
CA GLY A 275 -4.47 9.85 27.77
C GLY A 275 -5.06 8.78 28.69
N ASP A 276 -6.22 9.00 29.33
CA ASP A 276 -6.59 8.23 30.54
C ASP A 276 -7.74 7.22 30.33
N GLY A 277 -7.86 6.61 29.14
CA GLY A 277 -8.78 5.50 28.88
C GLY A 277 -10.26 5.87 28.78
N PHE A 278 -10.65 7.05 29.26
CA PHE A 278 -11.89 7.72 28.91
C PHE A 278 -11.61 8.51 27.64
N HIS A 279 -12.32 8.20 26.55
CA HIS A 279 -12.11 8.74 25.20
C HIS A 279 -12.47 10.22 25.12
N LEU A 280 -11.72 11.05 25.83
CA LEU A 280 -11.90 12.49 25.95
C LEU A 280 -11.17 13.18 24.81
N LEU A 281 -11.92 13.95 24.05
CA LEU A 281 -11.44 14.80 22.97
C LEU A 281 -11.60 16.25 23.40
N GLY A 282 -10.49 16.98 23.52
CA GLY A 282 -10.55 18.43 23.64
C GLY A 282 -10.13 19.08 22.33
N CYS A 283 -10.75 20.19 21.97
CA CYS A 283 -10.47 20.94 20.76
C CYS A 283 -10.53 22.44 21.05
N ILE A 284 -9.57 23.19 20.53
CA ILE A 284 -9.52 24.65 20.65
C ILE A 284 -9.54 25.30 19.27
N LYS A 285 -10.31 26.38 19.13
CA LYS A 285 -10.35 27.15 17.89
C LYS A 285 -9.01 27.84 17.69
N LEU A 286 -8.36 27.56 16.58
CA LEU A 286 -7.09 28.21 16.27
C LEU A 286 -7.38 29.64 15.82
N PRO A 287 -6.63 30.64 16.31
CA PRO A 287 -6.79 32.01 15.83
C PRO A 287 -6.56 32.01 14.32
N LEU A 288 -7.49 32.61 13.57
CA LEU A 288 -7.33 32.88 12.14
C LEU A 288 -6.07 33.73 12.00
N ARG A 289 -4.94 33.10 11.63
CA ARG A 289 -3.68 33.82 11.41
C ARG A 289 -3.97 34.89 10.36
N SER A 290 -3.95 36.17 10.77
CA SER A 290 -3.99 37.29 9.85
C SER A 290 -2.75 37.16 8.94
N SER A 291 -2.97 37.27 7.64
CA SER A 291 -2.04 36.93 6.56
C SER A 291 -0.83 37.87 6.42
N ALA A 292 -0.38 38.55 7.48
CA ALA A 292 0.55 39.69 7.38
C ALA A 292 1.94 39.50 8.02
N LEU A 293 2.24 38.38 8.70
CA LEU A 293 3.60 38.08 9.12
C LEU A 293 3.91 36.65 8.74
N VAL A 294 4.80 36.50 7.76
CA VAL A 294 5.40 35.24 7.33
C VAL A 294 6.37 34.78 8.42
N PRO A 295 6.08 33.71 9.18
CA PRO A 295 7.15 32.91 9.75
C PRO A 295 7.73 32.09 8.60
N GLN A 296 9.05 31.97 8.52
CA GLN A 296 9.73 30.98 7.68
C GLN A 296 9.45 29.57 8.23
N GLU A 297 8.19 29.15 8.12
CA GLU A 297 7.74 27.79 8.33
C GLU A 297 7.41 27.27 6.93
N THR A 298 8.25 26.35 6.48
CA THR A 298 8.21 25.70 5.17
C THR A 298 6.81 25.17 4.87
N ALA A 299 6.09 25.91 4.04
CA ALA A 299 4.80 25.53 3.50
C ALA A 299 4.89 24.25 2.67
N ARG A 300 4.66 23.08 3.28
CA ARG A 300 4.07 21.92 2.57
C ARG A 300 2.59 22.24 2.36
N LYS A 301 2.33 23.12 1.40
CA LYS A 301 0.99 23.27 0.80
C LYS A 301 0.53 21.88 0.36
N LYS A 302 -0.74 21.54 0.60
CA LYS A 302 -1.54 20.64 -0.26
C LYS A 302 -1.58 21.23 -1.68
N THR A 303 -0.41 21.29 -2.31
CA THR A 303 -0.29 21.37 -3.74
C THR A 303 -0.65 19.96 -4.15
N VAL A 304 -1.76 19.78 -4.87
CA VAL A 304 -1.86 18.63 -5.77
C VAL A 304 -0.52 18.60 -6.51
N LEU A 305 0.32 17.61 -6.21
CA LEU A 305 1.71 17.55 -6.62
C LEU A 305 1.73 17.68 -8.15
N ARG A 306 1.94 18.91 -8.64
CA ARG A 306 2.07 19.15 -10.07
C ARG A 306 3.37 18.48 -10.45
N ILE A 307 3.26 17.38 -11.18
CA ILE A 307 4.38 16.61 -11.70
C ILE A 307 5.23 17.59 -12.53
N PRO A 308 6.46 17.95 -12.11
CA PRO A 308 7.32 18.81 -12.89
C PRO A 308 7.64 18.15 -14.23
N PRO A 309 7.84 18.91 -15.32
CA PRO A 309 8.30 18.33 -16.58
C PRO A 309 9.67 17.63 -16.38
N PRO A 310 9.90 16.48 -17.03
CA PRO A 310 11.10 15.69 -16.78
C PRO A 310 12.36 16.46 -17.19
N SER A 311 13.28 16.65 -16.23
CA SER A 311 14.69 16.88 -16.54
C SER A 311 15.32 15.55 -16.99
N LYS A 312 16.51 15.56 -17.63
CA LYS A 312 17.18 14.38 -18.23
C LYS A 312 16.80 13.07 -17.51
N SER A 313 16.00 12.25 -18.19
CA SER A 313 15.38 11.03 -17.66
C SER A 313 16.40 10.18 -16.91
N SER A 314 16.32 10.17 -15.57
CA SER A 314 17.06 9.23 -14.75
C SER A 314 16.17 8.04 -14.43
N VAL A 315 16.75 6.85 -14.46
CA VAL A 315 16.08 5.64 -13.97
C VAL A 315 16.42 5.49 -12.50
N CYS A 316 15.40 5.22 -11.70
CA CYS A 316 15.51 4.99 -10.26
C CYS A 316 14.97 3.61 -9.91
N MET A 317 15.13 3.21 -8.66
CA MET A 317 14.68 1.92 -8.17
C MET A 317 13.70 2.14 -7.01
N VAL A 318 12.45 1.69 -7.12
CA VAL A 318 11.46 1.80 -6.03
C VAL A 318 11.43 0.50 -5.24
N VAL A 319 11.49 0.64 -3.91
CA VAL A 319 11.53 -0.47 -2.96
C VAL A 319 10.49 -0.24 -1.88
N PRO A 320 9.32 -0.90 -1.94
CA PRO A 320 8.40 -0.87 -0.83
C PRO A 320 8.97 -1.73 0.30
N VAL A 321 8.90 -1.24 1.54
CA VAL A 321 9.46 -1.93 2.70
C VAL A 321 8.47 -1.90 3.86
N TYR A 322 8.57 -2.83 4.79
CA TYR A 322 7.87 -2.85 6.08
C TYR A 322 8.80 -3.51 7.12
N PRO A 323 8.52 -3.42 8.43
CA PRO A 323 9.52 -3.74 9.46
C PRO A 323 10.20 -5.11 9.36
N PRO A 324 9.50 -6.23 9.08
CA PRO A 324 10.10 -7.53 8.81
C PRO A 324 11.15 -7.53 7.68
N HIS A 325 11.03 -6.62 6.72
CA HIS A 325 11.94 -6.50 5.58
C HIS A 325 13.15 -5.61 5.84
N PHE A 326 13.27 -4.95 7.01
CA PHE A 326 14.36 -3.99 7.27
C PHE A 326 15.75 -4.63 7.20
N ALA A 327 15.89 -5.86 7.72
CA ALA A 327 17.15 -6.59 7.63
C ALA A 327 17.50 -6.90 6.16
N ALA A 328 16.54 -7.40 5.37
CA ALA A 328 16.73 -7.67 3.95
C ALA A 328 17.03 -6.39 3.15
N LEU A 329 16.38 -5.27 3.45
CA LEU A 329 16.65 -3.98 2.83
C LEU A 329 18.09 -3.53 3.11
N ALA A 330 18.52 -3.56 4.37
CA ALA A 330 19.87 -3.14 4.73
C ALA A 330 20.94 -4.00 4.03
N ALA A 331 20.77 -5.31 4.10
CA ALA A 331 21.58 -6.31 3.41
C ALA A 331 21.63 -6.07 1.89
N ARG A 332 20.47 -5.78 1.28
CA ARG A 332 20.39 -5.45 -0.14
C ARG A 332 21.16 -4.18 -0.47
N MET A 333 20.99 -3.10 0.30
CA MET A 333 21.69 -1.83 0.05
C MET A 333 23.20 -2.02 0.13
N GLU A 334 23.69 -2.82 1.09
CA GLU A 334 25.10 -3.20 1.16
C GLU A 334 25.54 -3.94 -0.11
N MET A 335 24.77 -4.93 -0.55
CA MET A 335 25.09 -5.72 -1.75
C MET A 335 25.05 -4.89 -3.04
N VAL A 336 24.13 -3.93 -3.15
CA VAL A 336 24.11 -2.97 -4.27
C VAL A 336 25.41 -2.18 -4.31
N LYS A 337 25.84 -1.59 -3.18
CA LYS A 337 27.11 -0.84 -3.12
C LYS A 337 28.32 -1.73 -3.47
N ARG A 338 28.33 -2.96 -2.96
CA ARG A 338 29.45 -3.90 -3.14
C ARG A 338 29.57 -4.41 -4.58
N THR A 339 28.43 -4.63 -5.25
CA THR A 339 28.40 -5.25 -6.58
C THR A 339 28.19 -4.26 -7.73
N ASN A 340 27.80 -3.02 -7.47
CA ASN A 340 27.66 -2.04 -8.54
C ASN A 340 29.03 -1.61 -9.09
N ILE A 341 29.19 -1.67 -10.42
CA ILE A 341 30.40 -1.22 -11.14
C ILE A 341 30.15 0.01 -12.02
N GLY A 342 28.89 0.45 -12.14
CA GLY A 342 28.49 1.61 -12.90
C GLY A 342 28.15 2.83 -12.04
N PRO A 343 27.63 3.91 -12.64
CA PRO A 343 26.99 4.98 -11.89
C PRO A 343 25.92 4.41 -10.97
N PRO A 344 25.83 4.86 -9.71
CA PRO A 344 24.80 4.39 -8.81
C PRO A 344 23.41 4.76 -9.33
N VAL A 345 22.42 3.95 -8.93
CA VAL A 345 21.01 4.20 -9.22
C VAL A 345 20.32 4.51 -7.92
N LYS A 346 19.68 5.67 -7.87
CA LYS A 346 18.91 6.14 -6.72
C LYS A 346 17.84 5.12 -6.34
N SER A 347 17.86 4.71 -5.09
CA SER A 347 16.92 3.81 -4.46
C SER A 347 15.89 4.61 -3.66
N VAL A 348 14.67 4.65 -4.17
CA VAL A 348 13.49 5.25 -3.56
C VAL A 348 12.84 4.22 -2.64
N ILE A 349 12.97 4.41 -1.33
CA ILE A 349 12.48 3.48 -0.33
C ILE A 349 11.15 3.98 0.22
N VAL A 350 10.11 3.17 0.09
CA VAL A 350 8.75 3.55 0.50
C VAL A 350 8.40 2.86 1.82
N PHE A 351 8.56 3.60 2.91
CA PHE A 351 8.13 3.23 4.26
C PHE A 351 6.62 3.38 4.43
N GLY A 352 6.06 2.82 5.50
CA GLY A 352 4.68 3.05 5.88
C GLY A 352 4.49 4.50 6.33
N ASP A 353 5.24 4.90 7.33
CA ASP A 353 5.16 6.19 8.02
C ASP A 353 6.55 6.59 8.54
N ASP A 354 6.64 7.75 9.18
CA ASP A 354 7.90 8.29 9.72
C ASP A 354 8.47 7.41 10.84
N SER A 355 7.63 6.65 11.56
CA SER A 355 8.07 5.73 12.60
C SER A 355 8.83 4.54 12.01
N GLU A 356 8.30 3.95 10.93
CA GLU A 356 9.00 2.91 10.16
C GLU A 356 10.35 3.40 9.62
N TYR A 357 10.40 4.62 9.07
CA TYR A 357 11.65 5.22 8.59
C TYR A 357 12.66 5.45 9.72
N ALA A 358 12.22 6.02 10.84
CA ALA A 358 13.05 6.27 12.00
C ALA A 358 13.62 4.97 12.62
N ASP A 359 12.80 3.91 12.73
CA ASP A 359 13.26 2.61 13.24
C ASP A 359 14.32 1.98 12.33
N PHE A 360 14.16 2.10 11.00
CA PHE A 360 15.16 1.63 10.05
C PHE A 360 16.48 2.40 10.19
N CYS A 361 16.44 3.74 10.20
CA CYS A 361 17.65 4.57 10.23
C CYS A 361 18.35 4.58 11.59
N ALA A 362 17.63 4.34 12.69
CA ALA A 362 18.24 4.16 14.01
C ALA A 362 19.24 2.99 14.03
N LYS A 363 19.00 1.97 13.18
CA LYS A 363 19.84 0.76 13.07
C LYS A 363 20.81 0.80 11.88
N ASN A 364 20.56 1.66 10.89
CA ASN A 364 21.26 1.68 9.60
C ASN A 364 21.62 3.12 9.15
N ALA A 365 22.18 3.91 10.06
CA ALA A 365 22.43 5.34 9.83
C ALA A 365 23.35 5.62 8.63
N ASP A 366 24.31 4.73 8.35
CA ASP A 366 25.22 4.80 7.21
C ASP A 366 24.51 4.58 5.86
N ILE A 367 23.45 3.76 5.84
CA ILE A 367 22.61 3.57 4.65
C ILE A 367 21.72 4.80 4.44
N CYS A 368 21.13 5.34 5.50
CA CYS A 368 20.25 6.52 5.40
C CYS A 368 21.01 7.81 5.09
N ALA A 369 22.32 7.86 5.35
CA ALA A 369 23.19 8.98 5.00
C ALA A 369 23.73 8.90 3.56
N ASP A 370 23.40 7.85 2.80
CA ASP A 370 23.83 7.69 1.42
C ASP A 370 22.99 8.57 0.48
N ASP A 371 23.63 9.32 -0.42
CA ASP A 371 22.96 10.20 -1.38
C ASP A 371 22.03 9.44 -2.36
N GLU A 372 22.27 8.14 -2.54
CA GLU A 372 21.47 7.25 -3.38
C GLU A 372 20.27 6.66 -2.64
N PHE A 373 20.16 6.89 -1.32
CA PHE A 373 19.03 6.48 -0.52
C PHE A 373 18.02 7.63 -0.43
N HIS A 374 16.84 7.45 -1.04
CA HIS A 374 15.76 8.44 -1.01
C HIS A 374 14.56 7.90 -0.23
N PRO A 375 14.37 8.29 1.04
CA PRO A 375 13.23 7.85 1.82
C PRO A 375 11.95 8.58 1.40
N MET A 376 10.85 7.84 1.42
CA MET A 376 9.50 8.36 1.31
C MET A 376 8.61 7.56 2.24
N THR A 377 7.53 8.16 2.72
CA THR A 377 6.51 7.41 3.47
C THR A 377 5.20 7.37 2.70
N LEU A 378 4.48 6.25 2.79
CA LEU A 378 3.16 6.16 2.19
C LEU A 378 2.22 7.19 2.82
N GLU A 379 2.36 7.45 4.12
CA GLU A 379 1.63 8.50 4.82
C GLU A 379 1.80 9.89 4.18
N GLU A 380 3.03 10.28 3.82
CA GLU A 380 3.28 11.52 3.07
C GLU A 380 2.61 11.53 1.68
N LEU A 381 2.57 10.36 1.03
CA LEU A 381 2.06 10.22 -0.33
C LEU A 381 0.53 10.28 -0.44
N ILE A 382 -0.18 9.66 0.50
CA ILE A 382 -1.66 9.58 0.47
C ILE A 382 -2.34 10.42 1.55
N GLY A 383 -1.58 10.95 2.51
CA GLY A 383 -2.07 11.67 3.68
C GLY A 383 -2.34 10.76 4.88
N PHE A 384 -2.19 11.33 6.09
CA PHE A 384 -2.36 10.63 7.37
C PHE A 384 -3.70 9.91 7.52
N GLU A 385 -4.81 10.58 7.21
CA GLU A 385 -6.16 9.99 7.32
C GLU A 385 -6.35 8.80 6.38
N ALA A 386 -5.95 8.95 5.11
CA ALA A 386 -6.03 7.90 4.11
C ALA A 386 -5.15 6.69 4.46
N HIS A 387 -3.94 6.95 4.96
CA HIS A 387 -3.03 5.90 5.42
C HIS A 387 -3.55 5.15 6.63
N THR A 388 -4.09 5.87 7.63
CA THR A 388 -4.72 5.27 8.82
C THR A 388 -5.91 4.40 8.41
N LYS A 389 -6.77 4.92 7.52
CA LYS A 389 -7.92 4.17 6.98
C LYS A 389 -7.49 2.94 6.20
N LEU A 390 -6.45 3.05 5.36
CA LEU A 390 -5.89 1.91 4.63
C LEU A 390 -5.34 0.84 5.58
N LYS A 391 -4.58 1.24 6.62
CA LYS A 391 -4.09 0.31 7.65
C LYS A 391 -5.24 -0.39 8.38
N ARG A 392 -6.32 0.34 8.72
CA ARG A 392 -7.52 -0.23 9.37
C ARG A 392 -8.25 -1.19 8.44
N MET A 393 -8.46 -0.82 7.18
CA MET A 393 -9.09 -1.67 6.15
C MET A 393 -8.33 -2.98 5.93
N LEU A 394 -7.00 -2.94 6.03
CA LEU A 394 -6.13 -4.10 5.82
C LEU A 394 -5.76 -4.83 7.13
N GLU A 395 -6.37 -4.43 8.26
CA GLU A 395 -6.12 -4.99 9.60
C GLU A 395 -4.63 -4.98 10.00
N LEU A 396 -3.86 -3.99 9.57
CA LEU A 396 -2.40 -3.92 9.79
C LEU A 396 -2.00 -3.35 11.16
N GLN A 397 -2.96 -3.02 12.02
CA GLN A 397 -2.71 -2.54 13.38
C GLN A 397 -2.84 -3.72 14.37
N HIS A 398 -1.70 -4.23 14.87
CA HIS A 398 -1.56 -5.26 15.94
C HIS A 398 -1.86 -6.74 15.54
N PRO A 399 -1.25 -7.76 16.21
CA PRO A 399 -1.16 -9.11 15.65
C PRO A 399 -2.54 -9.75 15.48
N PRO A 400 -2.77 -10.49 14.38
CA PRO A 400 -4.10 -10.84 13.93
C PRO A 400 -4.78 -11.85 14.87
N VAL A 401 -5.84 -11.40 15.55
CA VAL A 401 -6.82 -12.28 16.18
C VAL A 401 -7.71 -12.87 15.08
N ARG A 402 -7.25 -13.98 14.51
CA ARG A 402 -8.03 -15.02 13.77
C ARG A 402 -9.33 -14.53 13.11
N PHE A 403 -9.24 -13.80 12.00
CA PHE A 403 -10.39 -13.66 11.10
C PHE A 403 -10.46 -14.86 10.15
N ARG A 404 -11.53 -15.66 10.24
CA ARG A 404 -11.89 -16.67 9.23
C ARG A 404 -12.93 -16.05 8.30
N TYR A 405 -12.54 -15.84 7.05
CA TYR A 405 -13.40 -15.26 6.02
C TYR A 405 -14.54 -16.22 5.62
N LYS A 406 -15.77 -15.72 5.52
CA LYS A 406 -16.96 -16.47 5.09
C LYS A 406 -17.19 -16.30 3.57
N GLY A 407 -17.06 -17.40 2.83
CA GLY A 407 -17.98 -17.71 1.73
C GLY A 407 -17.69 -17.16 0.33
N ASP A 408 -17.88 -15.86 0.10
CA ASP A 408 -18.47 -15.43 -1.18
C ASP A 408 -17.63 -14.50 -2.09
N ARG A 409 -16.41 -14.12 -1.70
CA ARG A 409 -15.48 -13.36 -2.58
C ARG A 409 -14.43 -14.24 -3.28
N ARG A 410 -14.75 -15.49 -3.64
CA ARG A 410 -13.79 -16.46 -4.22
C ARG A 410 -13.30 -16.13 -5.64
N GLY A 411 -13.71 -14.99 -6.21
CA GLY A 411 -13.33 -14.58 -7.56
C GLY A 411 -11.91 -14.06 -7.62
N CYS A 412 -11.59 -13.00 -6.87
CA CYS A 412 -10.22 -12.51 -6.73
C CYS A 412 -9.57 -13.27 -5.58
N TRP A 413 -8.49 -14.02 -5.76
CA TRP A 413 -7.82 -14.71 -4.65
C TRP A 413 -7.43 -13.69 -3.57
N SER A 414 -8.22 -13.57 -2.49
CA SER A 414 -7.98 -12.67 -1.36
C SER A 414 -6.51 -12.70 -0.99
N LYS A 415 -5.85 -11.55 -1.12
CA LYS A 415 -4.44 -11.40 -0.79
C LYS A 415 -4.36 -10.89 0.63
N THR A 416 -3.35 -11.33 1.36
CA THR A 416 -3.05 -10.82 2.70
C THR A 416 -2.96 -9.29 2.66
N GLY A 417 -3.49 -8.61 3.69
CA GLY A 417 -3.44 -7.14 3.78
C GLY A 417 -2.05 -6.56 3.54
N GLY A 418 -0.98 -7.25 3.99
CA GLY A 418 0.40 -6.86 3.71
C GLY A 418 0.75 -6.77 2.21
N ARG A 419 0.26 -7.68 1.36
CA ARG A 419 0.50 -7.64 -0.09
C ARG A 419 -0.22 -6.47 -0.76
N VAL A 420 -1.45 -6.19 -0.33
CA VAL A 420 -2.22 -5.04 -0.81
C VAL A 420 -1.53 -3.74 -0.40
N TYR A 421 -1.04 -3.68 0.84
CA TYR A 421 -0.31 -2.52 1.34
C TYR A 421 0.99 -2.26 0.58
N GLN A 422 1.79 -3.31 0.33
CA GLN A 422 2.97 -3.22 -0.52
C GLN A 422 2.61 -2.79 -1.95
N THR A 423 1.47 -3.24 -2.48
CA THR A 423 0.97 -2.79 -3.79
C THR A 423 0.75 -1.29 -3.82
N VAL A 424 0.04 -0.73 -2.83
CA VAL A 424 -0.17 0.72 -2.75
C VAL A 424 1.18 1.46 -2.68
N LYS A 425 2.14 0.97 -1.87
CA LYS A 425 3.50 1.51 -1.79
C LYS A 425 4.22 1.52 -3.15
N LYS A 426 4.12 0.44 -3.95
CA LYS A 426 4.71 0.36 -5.29
C LYS A 426 4.15 1.43 -6.21
N PHE A 427 2.83 1.49 -6.37
CA PHE A 427 2.21 2.40 -7.32
C PHE A 427 2.37 3.87 -6.92
N TYR A 428 2.12 4.21 -5.64
CA TYR A 428 2.27 5.59 -5.17
C TYR A 428 3.73 6.02 -5.11
N GLY A 429 4.66 5.14 -4.71
CA GLY A 429 6.09 5.43 -4.72
C GLY A 429 6.63 5.75 -6.11
N VAL A 430 6.13 5.06 -7.14
CA VAL A 430 6.45 5.35 -8.53
C VAL A 430 5.80 6.66 -9.00
N ALA A 431 4.49 6.80 -8.82
CA ALA A 431 3.74 7.95 -9.33
C ALA A 431 4.24 9.28 -8.76
N TYR A 432 4.58 9.29 -7.47
CA TYR A 432 4.92 10.49 -6.70
C TYR A 432 6.37 10.54 -6.23
N GLY A 433 7.22 9.62 -6.68
CA GLY A 433 8.65 9.65 -6.38
C GLY A 433 9.38 10.88 -6.95
N PRO A 434 10.70 10.98 -6.73
CA PRO A 434 11.51 12.15 -7.07
C PRO A 434 11.31 12.64 -8.50
N ALA A 435 11.37 13.95 -8.69
CA ALA A 435 11.06 14.57 -9.97
C ALA A 435 12.05 14.21 -11.09
N GLU A 436 13.29 13.94 -10.72
CA GLU A 436 14.37 13.49 -11.58
C GLU A 436 14.18 12.05 -12.10
N CYS A 437 13.37 11.24 -11.42
CA CYS A 437 13.11 9.85 -11.76
C CYS A 437 11.88 9.78 -12.69
N GLN A 438 12.12 9.62 -13.99
CA GLN A 438 11.03 9.42 -14.95
C GLN A 438 10.60 7.95 -14.99
N THR A 439 11.56 7.05 -14.76
CA THR A 439 11.28 5.63 -14.79
C THR A 439 11.82 4.91 -13.58
N TYR A 440 11.07 3.90 -13.14
CA TYR A 440 11.34 3.15 -11.96
C TYR A 440 11.48 1.67 -12.27
N TRP A 441 12.56 1.08 -11.76
CA TRP A 441 12.61 -0.34 -11.50
C TRP A 441 12.00 -0.63 -10.13
N VAL A 442 10.79 -1.18 -10.09
CA VAL A 442 10.17 -1.63 -8.85
C VAL A 442 10.78 -2.98 -8.47
N CYS A 443 11.03 -3.20 -7.19
CA CYS A 443 11.54 -4.47 -6.71
C CYS A 443 11.28 -4.63 -5.22
N ASP A 444 11.05 -5.86 -4.79
CA ASP A 444 10.81 -6.13 -3.37
C ASP A 444 12.13 -6.02 -2.57
N ALA A 445 12.02 -5.72 -1.28
CA ALA A 445 13.18 -5.52 -0.40
C ALA A 445 14.10 -6.76 -0.34
N GLU A 446 13.53 -7.95 -0.51
CA GLU A 446 14.24 -9.23 -0.56
C GLU A 446 14.90 -9.56 -1.91
N SER A 447 14.90 -8.61 -2.86
CA SER A 447 15.68 -8.75 -4.11
C SER A 447 17.16 -8.58 -3.82
N LEU A 448 18.02 -9.41 -4.44
CA LEU A 448 19.44 -9.49 -4.10
C LEU A 448 20.31 -9.45 -5.35
N PRO A 449 21.17 -8.42 -5.53
CA PRO A 449 22.26 -8.52 -6.48
C PRO A 449 23.33 -9.48 -5.95
N PHE A 450 23.79 -10.39 -6.80
CA PHE A 450 24.72 -11.46 -6.43
C PHE A 450 26.01 -11.46 -7.26
N ARG A 451 26.15 -10.57 -8.25
CA ARG A 451 27.31 -10.41 -9.13
C ARG A 451 27.57 -8.94 -9.42
N LYS A 452 28.81 -8.64 -9.85
CA LYS A 452 29.16 -7.31 -10.37
C LYS A 452 28.22 -6.90 -11.50
N HIS A 453 27.67 -5.69 -11.44
CA HIS A 453 26.65 -5.22 -12.39
C HIS A 453 26.69 -3.71 -12.62
N ASN A 454 26.31 -3.25 -13.81
CA ASN A 454 26.11 -1.83 -14.12
C ASN A 454 24.60 -1.56 -14.21
N LEU A 455 23.96 -1.29 -13.05
CA LEU A 455 22.50 -1.16 -13.01
C LEU A 455 22.00 -0.02 -13.91
N ALA A 456 22.70 1.12 -13.92
CA ALA A 456 22.32 2.28 -14.72
C ALA A 456 22.30 1.98 -16.23
N GLU A 457 23.33 1.30 -16.75
CA GLU A 457 23.39 0.89 -18.16
C GLU A 457 22.26 -0.07 -18.53
N HIS A 458 22.00 -1.06 -17.66
CA HIS A 458 20.93 -2.03 -17.86
C HIS A 458 19.54 -1.38 -17.88
N LEU A 459 19.30 -0.49 -16.93
CA LEU A 459 18.05 0.25 -16.86
C LEU A 459 17.91 1.21 -18.05
N ALA A 460 19.00 1.81 -18.53
CA ALA A 460 19.00 2.65 -19.72
C ALA A 460 18.65 1.88 -21.00
N LEU A 461 19.00 0.59 -21.12
CA LEU A 461 18.56 -0.24 -22.25
C LEU A 461 17.04 -0.39 -22.29
N ASN A 462 16.41 -0.60 -21.14
CA ASN A 462 14.94 -0.67 -21.03
C ASN A 462 14.28 0.70 -21.23
N ALA A 463 14.94 1.78 -20.81
CA ALA A 463 14.43 3.14 -20.98
C ALA A 463 14.36 3.62 -22.42
N LYS A 464 15.20 3.09 -23.31
CA LYS A 464 15.20 3.48 -24.73
C LYS A 464 13.94 3.04 -25.47
N THR A 465 13.32 1.93 -25.07
CA THR A 465 12.05 1.49 -25.65
C THR A 465 11.20 0.79 -24.58
N PRO A 466 10.26 1.51 -23.94
CA PRO A 466 9.33 0.86 -23.02
C PRO A 466 8.46 -0.12 -23.82
N ARG A 467 8.67 -1.41 -23.59
CA ARG A 467 7.93 -2.49 -24.24
C ARG A 467 7.03 -3.17 -23.23
N ILE A 468 5.85 -3.52 -23.71
CA ILE A 468 4.86 -4.32 -23.02
C ILE A 468 4.92 -5.70 -23.67
N VAL A 469 5.47 -6.67 -22.97
CA VAL A 469 5.55 -8.03 -23.49
C VAL A 469 4.25 -8.76 -23.18
N VAL A 470 3.63 -9.34 -24.21
CA VAL A 470 2.47 -10.23 -24.07
C VAL A 470 2.80 -11.60 -24.66
N SER A 471 2.37 -12.67 -23.98
CA SER A 471 2.30 -14.00 -24.59
C SER A 471 0.93 -14.14 -25.25
N SER A 472 0.86 -14.23 -26.58
CA SER A 472 -0.42 -14.38 -27.28
C SER A 472 -0.32 -15.20 -28.55
N TRP A 473 -1.43 -15.88 -28.87
CA TRP A 473 -1.65 -16.69 -30.07
C TRP A 473 -2.49 -15.95 -31.13
N HIS A 474 -2.88 -14.70 -30.85
CA HIS A 474 -3.92 -13.98 -31.58
C HIS A 474 -3.66 -13.81 -33.08
N ASP A 475 -2.39 -13.75 -33.48
CA ASP A 475 -2.00 -13.48 -34.86
C ASP A 475 -1.81 -14.75 -35.72
N GLU A 476 -2.01 -15.94 -35.16
CA GLU A 476 -1.87 -17.21 -35.88
C GLU A 476 -3.24 -17.86 -36.18
N PRO A 477 -3.64 -17.93 -37.46
CA PRO A 477 -4.92 -18.53 -37.86
C PRO A 477 -5.10 -19.97 -37.33
N ASP A 478 -4.01 -20.74 -37.32
CA ASP A 478 -3.99 -22.15 -36.89
C ASP A 478 -4.10 -22.30 -35.36
N CYS A 479 -3.95 -21.21 -34.61
CA CYS A 479 -3.93 -21.20 -33.15
C CYS A 479 -5.22 -20.63 -32.53
N ALA A 480 -6.23 -20.30 -33.34
CA ALA A 480 -7.47 -19.68 -32.87
C ALA A 480 -8.26 -20.50 -31.83
N LYS A 481 -7.93 -21.79 -31.67
CA LYS A 481 -8.58 -22.72 -30.71
C LYS A 481 -7.75 -23.02 -29.46
N VAL A 482 -6.50 -22.56 -29.42
CA VAL A 482 -5.62 -22.78 -28.26
C VAL A 482 -6.05 -21.80 -27.18
N ALA A 483 -6.55 -22.32 -26.05
CA ALA A 483 -6.71 -21.52 -24.86
C ALA A 483 -5.30 -21.11 -24.41
N ALA A 484 -5.02 -19.80 -24.39
CA ALA A 484 -3.84 -19.30 -23.71
C ALA A 484 -3.97 -19.72 -22.24
N ASP A 485 -3.10 -20.60 -21.76
CA ASP A 485 -3.08 -21.07 -20.38
C ASP A 485 -2.12 -20.20 -19.60
N ASP A 486 -2.62 -19.11 -19.03
CA ASP A 486 -1.70 -18.11 -18.56
C ASP A 486 -2.24 -17.37 -17.29
N GLY A 487 -1.89 -17.86 -16.10
CA GLY A 487 -2.22 -17.29 -14.78
C GLY A 487 -2.34 -15.75 -14.65
N THR A 488 -3.54 -15.23 -14.84
CA THR A 488 -4.10 -14.04 -14.18
C THR A 488 -5.57 -14.29 -13.89
N ASP A 489 -6.05 -13.71 -12.79
CA ASP A 489 -7.38 -13.93 -12.25
C ASP A 489 -8.47 -13.32 -13.14
N GLN A 490 -8.98 -14.12 -14.07
CA GLN A 490 -10.02 -13.75 -15.01
C GLN A 490 -11.28 -13.23 -14.29
N SER A 491 -11.59 -13.74 -13.11
CA SER A 491 -12.71 -13.28 -12.27
C SER A 491 -12.51 -11.86 -11.76
N CYS A 492 -11.28 -11.49 -11.42
CA CYS A 492 -10.97 -10.15 -10.93
C CYS A 492 -11.07 -9.09 -12.04
N ALA A 493 -10.50 -9.38 -13.22
CA ALA A 493 -10.63 -8.51 -14.38
C ALA A 493 -12.10 -8.38 -14.84
N ILE A 494 -12.89 -9.46 -14.80
CA ILE A 494 -14.33 -9.44 -15.13
C ILE A 494 -15.15 -8.69 -14.08
N MET A 495 -14.84 -8.85 -12.78
CA MET A 495 -15.50 -8.09 -11.70
C MET A 495 -15.29 -6.59 -11.89
N MET A 496 -14.06 -6.18 -12.16
CA MET A 496 -13.66 -4.79 -12.35
C MET A 496 -14.24 -4.15 -13.62
N THR A 497 -14.54 -4.93 -14.66
CA THR A 497 -15.07 -4.43 -15.95
C THR A 497 -16.59 -4.62 -16.15
N ASN A 498 -17.25 -5.38 -15.26
CA ASN A 498 -18.70 -5.52 -15.25
C ASN A 498 -19.40 -4.25 -14.74
N LYS A 499 -20.67 -4.10 -15.11
CA LYS A 499 -21.54 -2.92 -14.87
C LYS A 499 -21.61 -2.43 -13.41
N THR A 500 -21.15 -3.21 -12.43
CA THR A 500 -21.18 -2.91 -11.00
C THR A 500 -20.09 -1.95 -10.51
N ASN A 501 -18.95 -1.81 -11.20
CA ASN A 501 -17.77 -1.10 -10.66
C ASN A 501 -17.33 0.16 -11.45
N GLY A 502 -18.14 0.66 -12.39
CA GLY A 502 -17.89 1.98 -13.01
C GLY A 502 -16.69 2.10 -13.96
N MET A 503 -15.75 1.14 -13.99
CA MET A 503 -14.59 1.16 -14.91
C MET A 503 -14.92 0.77 -16.36
N ARG A 504 -16.06 1.22 -16.84
CA ARG A 504 -16.33 1.41 -18.27
C ARG A 504 -16.08 2.87 -18.59
N PHE A 505 -15.39 3.16 -19.68
CA PHE A 505 -15.23 4.55 -20.09
C PHE A 505 -16.59 5.23 -20.20
N LYS A 506 -16.72 6.40 -19.60
CA LYS A 506 -17.96 7.21 -19.54
C LYS A 506 -18.56 7.51 -20.94
N ASN A 507 -17.77 7.33 -22.00
CA ASN A 507 -18.13 7.58 -23.41
C ASN A 507 -17.99 6.35 -24.34
N ASP A 508 -17.91 5.11 -23.84
CA ASP A 508 -17.79 3.92 -24.70
C ASP A 508 -19.16 3.50 -25.27
N THR A 509 -19.48 3.94 -26.49
CA THR A 509 -20.66 3.49 -27.25
C THR A 509 -20.36 2.33 -28.21
N ALA A 510 -19.07 1.99 -28.39
CA ALA A 510 -18.67 0.79 -29.14
C ALA A 510 -18.90 -0.47 -28.28
N PRO A 511 -19.07 -1.67 -28.87
CA PRO A 511 -19.00 -2.91 -28.11
C PRO A 511 -17.64 -2.94 -27.42
N SER A 512 -17.62 -2.66 -26.12
CA SER A 512 -16.39 -2.41 -25.37
C SER A 512 -15.34 -3.46 -25.74
N VAL A 513 -14.12 -3.04 -26.06
CA VAL A 513 -12.95 -3.93 -26.21
C VAL A 513 -12.70 -4.81 -24.97
N TRP A 514 -13.44 -4.55 -23.89
CA TRP A 514 -13.45 -5.21 -22.60
C TRP A 514 -14.64 -6.15 -22.37
N THR A 515 -15.16 -6.81 -23.42
CA THR A 515 -16.11 -7.90 -23.17
C THR A 515 -15.44 -9.01 -22.37
N PRO A 516 -16.17 -9.73 -21.49
CA PRO A 516 -15.64 -10.92 -20.83
C PRO A 516 -15.04 -11.95 -21.81
N ALA A 517 -15.55 -12.00 -23.05
CA ALA A 517 -15.03 -12.83 -24.13
C ALA A 517 -13.67 -12.35 -24.66
N ARG A 518 -13.45 -11.03 -24.80
CA ARG A 518 -12.19 -10.45 -25.24
C ARG A 518 -11.13 -10.46 -24.13
N TRP A 519 -11.54 -10.27 -22.87
CA TRP A 519 -10.69 -10.51 -21.69
C TRP A 519 -10.16 -11.94 -21.61
N LYS A 520 -11.03 -12.94 -21.86
CA LYS A 520 -10.65 -14.36 -21.95
C LYS A 520 -9.59 -14.65 -23.02
N GLN A 521 -9.51 -13.85 -24.08
CA GLN A 521 -8.64 -14.08 -25.24
C GLN A 521 -7.28 -13.36 -25.16
N ILE A 522 -7.18 -12.26 -24.41
CA ILE A 522 -6.03 -11.33 -24.52
C ILE A 522 -5.10 -11.36 -23.30
N PHE A 523 -5.60 -11.73 -22.11
CA PHE A 523 -4.85 -11.48 -20.87
C PHE A 523 -4.76 -12.67 -19.98
N GLN A 524 -3.69 -13.38 -20.22
CA GLN A 524 -3.24 -14.42 -19.36
C GLN A 524 -1.69 -14.27 -19.41
N ASN A 525 -0.99 -14.14 -18.26
CA ASN A 525 0.48 -14.00 -18.05
C ASN A 525 1.25 -12.80 -18.63
N VAL A 526 1.20 -11.67 -17.93
CA VAL A 526 2.42 -10.86 -17.75
C VAL A 526 3.01 -11.25 -16.40
N ASP A 527 4.10 -12.02 -16.39
CA ASP A 527 4.87 -12.24 -15.17
C ASP A 527 5.61 -10.94 -14.85
N GLN A 528 5.06 -10.23 -13.86
CA GLN A 528 5.64 -9.11 -13.14
C GLN A 528 6.34 -8.05 -14.01
N TRP A 529 5.61 -6.98 -14.30
CA TRP A 529 6.24 -5.78 -14.84
C TRP A 529 6.95 -5.04 -13.71
N TRP A 530 8.26 -4.87 -13.85
CA TRP A 530 9.10 -4.14 -12.90
C TRP A 530 9.47 -2.74 -13.36
N TYR A 531 9.11 -2.35 -14.58
CA TYR A 531 9.54 -1.09 -15.17
C TYR A 531 8.35 -0.14 -15.31
N TYR A 532 8.31 0.89 -14.48
CA TYR A 532 7.16 1.78 -14.37
C TYR A 532 7.54 3.18 -14.76
N ASP A 533 6.90 3.69 -15.80
CA ASP A 533 6.96 5.12 -16.08
C ASP A 533 6.12 5.88 -15.05
N ARG A 534 6.71 6.95 -14.50
CA ARG A 534 6.10 7.79 -13.48
C ARG A 534 4.77 8.37 -13.92
N THR A 535 4.74 8.95 -15.12
CA THR A 535 3.57 9.62 -15.67
C THR A 535 2.47 8.61 -15.98
N VAL A 536 2.83 7.50 -16.63
CA VAL A 536 1.91 6.39 -16.90
C VAL A 536 1.26 5.88 -15.61
N THR A 537 2.05 5.71 -14.56
CA THR A 537 1.56 5.19 -13.27
C THR A 537 0.65 6.19 -12.58
N ALA A 538 1.01 7.48 -12.57
CA ALA A 538 0.18 8.53 -12.00
C ALA A 538 -1.16 8.68 -12.74
N ASP A 539 -1.13 8.69 -14.08
CA ASP A 539 -2.34 8.79 -14.89
C ASP A 539 -3.20 7.52 -14.76
N TRP A 540 -2.59 6.34 -14.54
CA TRP A 540 -3.31 5.11 -14.21
C TRP A 540 -4.02 5.18 -12.87
N LEU A 541 -3.34 5.68 -11.82
CA LEU A 541 -3.96 5.88 -10.50
C LEU A 541 -5.17 6.81 -10.63
N LYS A 542 -5.01 7.91 -11.35
CA LYS A 542 -6.09 8.86 -11.63
C LYS A 542 -7.25 8.21 -12.41
N PHE A 543 -6.96 7.40 -13.43
CA PHE A 543 -7.99 6.67 -14.16
C PHE A 543 -8.81 5.76 -13.22
N MET A 544 -8.16 5.06 -12.29
CA MET A 544 -8.87 4.25 -11.30
C MET A 544 -9.74 5.11 -10.39
N GLU A 545 -9.25 6.27 -9.97
CA GLU A 545 -9.99 7.21 -9.13
C GLU A 545 -11.26 7.70 -9.80
N GLU A 546 -11.14 8.18 -11.03
CA GLU A 546 -12.25 8.68 -11.83
C GLU A 546 -13.25 7.58 -12.17
N SER A 547 -12.78 6.35 -12.36
CA SER A 547 -13.61 5.23 -12.76
C SER A 547 -14.36 4.57 -11.60
N ALA A 548 -13.76 4.56 -10.42
CA ALA A 548 -14.36 3.98 -9.21
C ALA A 548 -15.08 5.02 -8.33
N ASP A 549 -14.95 6.31 -8.66
CA ASP A 549 -15.43 7.45 -7.85
C ASP A 549 -14.93 7.39 -6.40
N MET A 550 -13.67 6.97 -6.23
CA MET A 550 -13.00 6.91 -4.92
C MET A 550 -11.47 6.92 -5.09
N PRO A 551 -10.70 7.33 -4.07
CA PRO A 551 -9.24 7.36 -4.14
C PRO A 551 -8.62 6.01 -4.52
N ALA A 552 -7.53 5.99 -5.30
CA ALA A 552 -7.00 4.75 -5.86
C ALA A 552 -6.56 3.77 -4.76
N TRP A 553 -5.91 4.28 -3.71
CA TRP A 553 -5.54 3.50 -2.53
C TRP A 553 -6.75 2.80 -1.88
N SER A 554 -7.94 3.41 -1.93
CA SER A 554 -9.17 2.84 -1.41
C SER A 554 -9.68 1.73 -2.32
N VAL A 555 -9.54 1.87 -3.63
CA VAL A 555 -9.81 0.78 -4.60
C VAL A 555 -8.92 -0.42 -4.31
N PHE A 556 -7.61 -0.22 -4.13
CA PHE A 556 -6.70 -1.30 -3.76
C PHE A 556 -7.11 -1.99 -2.47
N GLY A 557 -7.40 -1.21 -1.41
CA GLY A 557 -7.78 -1.73 -0.10
C GLY A 557 -9.12 -2.49 -0.12
N PHE A 558 -10.15 -1.89 -0.71
CA PHE A 558 -11.52 -2.42 -0.68
C PHE A 558 -11.67 -3.73 -1.47
N TYR A 559 -10.96 -3.83 -2.60
CA TYR A 559 -10.97 -5.00 -3.47
C TYR A 559 -9.78 -5.95 -3.22
N GLU A 560 -8.96 -5.67 -2.20
CA GLU A 560 -7.78 -6.45 -1.84
C GLU A 560 -6.84 -6.72 -3.05
N LEU A 561 -6.64 -5.70 -3.87
CA LEU A 561 -5.91 -5.83 -5.13
C LEU A 561 -4.41 -5.86 -4.85
N SER A 562 -3.75 -6.95 -5.24
CA SER A 562 -2.30 -6.97 -5.37
C SER A 562 -1.84 -6.36 -6.68
N ASP A 563 -0.59 -5.95 -6.70
CA ASP A 563 0.17 -5.51 -7.86
C ASP A 563 0.04 -6.48 -9.05
N MET A 564 0.15 -7.79 -8.80
CA MET A 564 -0.07 -8.84 -9.81
C MET A 564 -1.44 -8.72 -10.50
N SER A 565 -2.50 -8.34 -9.77
CA SER A 565 -3.85 -8.18 -10.32
C SER A 565 -3.97 -6.95 -11.22
N MET A 566 -3.08 -5.97 -11.04
CA MET A 566 -3.17 -4.64 -11.66
C MET A 566 -2.24 -4.46 -12.85
N TYR A 567 -1.18 -5.26 -12.97
CA TYR A 567 -0.22 -5.16 -14.06
C TYR A 567 -0.87 -5.25 -15.44
N GLY A 568 -1.66 -6.29 -15.69
CA GLY A 568 -2.31 -6.46 -16.99
C GLY A 568 -3.25 -5.31 -17.35
N MET A 569 -3.94 -4.74 -16.35
CA MET A 569 -4.85 -3.62 -16.53
C MET A 569 -4.11 -2.32 -16.87
N MET A 570 -3.14 -1.94 -16.03
CA MET A 570 -2.30 -0.75 -16.24
C MET A 570 -1.58 -0.82 -17.59
N MET A 571 -1.04 -2.01 -17.91
CA MET A 571 -0.35 -2.29 -19.17
C MET A 571 -1.19 -1.95 -20.39
N HIS A 572 -2.37 -2.55 -20.51
CA HIS A 572 -3.21 -2.33 -21.67
C HIS A 572 -3.76 -0.92 -21.72
N TRP A 573 -4.12 -0.36 -20.56
CA TRP A 573 -4.55 1.03 -20.50
C TRP A 573 -3.44 1.97 -21.00
N SER A 574 -2.19 1.75 -20.60
CA SER A 574 -1.04 2.51 -21.10
C SER A 574 -0.84 2.36 -22.60
N ALA A 575 -0.91 1.11 -23.10
CA ALA A 575 -0.67 0.78 -24.49
C ALA A 575 -1.67 1.41 -25.46
N PHE A 576 -2.95 1.43 -25.09
CA PHE A 576 -4.04 1.76 -26.01
C PHE A 576 -4.66 3.13 -25.78
N HIS A 577 -4.52 3.73 -24.60
CA HIS A 577 -5.29 4.92 -24.24
C HIS A 577 -4.42 6.12 -23.87
N ALA A 578 -3.58 6.01 -22.83
CA ALA A 578 -2.95 7.19 -22.26
C ALA A 578 -1.66 7.63 -22.96
N HIS A 579 -0.88 6.69 -23.49
CA HIS A 579 0.47 6.99 -23.97
C HIS A 579 0.84 6.23 -25.24
N VAL A 580 0.00 6.34 -26.26
CA VAL A 580 0.28 5.82 -27.61
C VAL A 580 1.66 6.33 -28.07
N GLY A 581 2.60 5.42 -28.25
CA GLY A 581 3.98 5.72 -28.65
C GLY A 581 5.02 5.76 -27.52
N ARG A 582 4.63 5.86 -26.23
CA ARG A 582 5.57 5.67 -25.11
C ARG A 582 5.73 4.19 -24.76
N THR A 583 4.67 3.41 -24.87
CA THR A 583 4.70 1.96 -24.62
C THR A 583 4.34 1.19 -25.89
N LYS A 584 5.13 0.16 -26.21
CA LYS A 584 4.88 -0.71 -27.38
C LYS A 584 4.52 -2.12 -26.93
N ILE A 585 3.33 -2.62 -27.28
CA ILE A 585 3.01 -4.04 -27.12
C ILE A 585 3.83 -4.85 -28.12
N VAL A 586 4.53 -5.87 -27.63
CA VAL A 586 5.24 -6.85 -28.42
C VAL A 586 4.78 -8.25 -28.04
N ASN A 587 4.48 -9.06 -29.05
CA ASN A 587 4.16 -10.46 -28.86
C ASN A 587 5.47 -11.25 -28.71
N ILE A 588 5.65 -11.97 -27.60
CA ILE A 588 6.86 -12.75 -27.32
C ILE A 588 7.20 -13.74 -28.44
N ARG A 589 6.19 -14.38 -29.01
CA ARG A 589 6.31 -15.38 -30.07
C ARG A 589 6.75 -14.74 -31.38
N GLU A 590 6.25 -13.55 -31.68
CA GLU A 590 6.68 -12.75 -32.83
C GLU A 590 8.13 -12.26 -32.66
N GLU A 591 8.54 -11.84 -31.46
CA GLU A 591 9.94 -11.47 -31.22
C GLU A 591 10.88 -12.68 -31.32
N ILE A 592 10.45 -13.87 -30.90
CA ILE A 592 11.20 -15.11 -31.14
C ILE A 592 11.29 -15.41 -32.64
N ARG A 593 10.16 -15.33 -33.37
CA ARG A 593 10.11 -15.56 -34.82
C ARG A 593 11.06 -14.64 -35.58
N LYS A 594 11.15 -13.36 -35.19
CA LYS A 594 12.07 -12.38 -35.79
C LYS A 594 13.55 -12.73 -35.57
N VAL A 595 13.88 -13.38 -34.46
CA VAL A 595 15.27 -13.72 -34.12
C VAL A 595 15.66 -15.09 -34.67
N ASP A 596 14.76 -16.06 -34.55
CA ASP A 596 14.99 -17.45 -34.93
C ASP A 596 13.68 -18.11 -35.41
N ALA A 597 13.36 -17.86 -36.68
CA ALA A 597 12.16 -18.40 -37.32
C ALA A 597 12.14 -19.95 -37.34
N ALA A 598 13.31 -20.59 -37.41
CA ALA A 598 13.43 -22.04 -37.43
C ALA A 598 13.11 -22.64 -36.06
N ALA A 599 13.63 -22.06 -34.99
CA ALA A 599 13.25 -22.44 -33.64
C ALA A 599 11.77 -22.19 -33.40
N PHE A 600 11.26 -20.99 -33.74
CA PHE A 600 9.84 -20.68 -33.66
C PHE A 600 8.98 -21.76 -34.36
N ALA A 601 9.31 -22.12 -35.60
CA ALA A 601 8.58 -23.15 -36.34
C ALA A 601 8.62 -24.50 -35.61
N LYS A 602 9.76 -24.86 -35.03
CA LYS A 602 9.98 -26.14 -34.33
C LYS A 602 9.28 -26.22 -32.97
N CYS A 603 9.11 -25.12 -32.25
CA CYS A 603 8.70 -25.14 -30.84
C CYS A 603 7.42 -24.37 -30.53
N CYS A 604 7.12 -23.34 -31.34
CA CYS A 604 6.05 -22.40 -31.08
C CYS A 604 4.89 -22.56 -32.05
N SER A 605 5.12 -23.03 -33.27
CA SER A 605 4.07 -23.11 -34.29
C SER A 605 2.95 -24.10 -33.91
N CYS A 606 1.68 -23.67 -33.99
CA CYS A 606 0.55 -24.59 -33.83
C CYS A 606 0.47 -25.64 -34.94
N SER A 607 0.91 -25.32 -36.15
CA SER A 607 0.90 -26.25 -37.27
C SER A 607 1.93 -27.38 -37.11
N ALA A 608 3.00 -27.15 -36.35
CA ALA A 608 4.03 -28.16 -36.06
C ALA A 608 3.71 -29.03 -34.84
N HIS A 609 2.80 -28.58 -33.97
CA HIS A 609 2.35 -29.28 -32.76
C HIS A 609 0.82 -29.37 -32.71
N PRO A 610 0.18 -30.11 -33.64
CA PRO A 610 -1.24 -30.38 -33.53
C PRO A 610 -1.44 -31.26 -32.30
N THR A 611 -1.87 -30.67 -31.19
CA THR A 611 -2.10 -31.47 -29.99
C THR A 611 -3.41 -32.25 -30.17
N PRO A 612 -3.40 -33.57 -29.96
CA PRO A 612 -4.59 -34.41 -30.18
C PRO A 612 -5.82 -34.00 -29.34
N ASN A 613 -5.60 -33.21 -28.29
CA ASN A 613 -6.61 -32.80 -27.31
C ASN A 613 -6.78 -31.27 -27.19
N GLY A 614 -6.22 -30.48 -28.11
CA GLY A 614 -6.24 -29.01 -27.99
C GLY A 614 -5.38 -28.45 -26.86
N ALA A 615 -4.42 -29.24 -26.35
CA ALA A 615 -3.38 -28.76 -25.45
C ALA A 615 -2.55 -27.66 -26.15
N PRO A 616 -2.06 -26.66 -25.42
CA PRO A 616 -1.32 -25.59 -26.05
C PRO A 616 0.10 -26.05 -26.44
N PRO A 617 0.74 -25.48 -27.48
CA PRO A 617 2.08 -25.90 -27.90
C PRO A 617 3.14 -25.58 -26.82
N PRO A 618 4.35 -26.18 -26.88
CA PRO A 618 5.43 -26.04 -25.88
C PRO A 618 6.04 -24.63 -25.71
N CYS A 619 5.38 -23.59 -26.20
CA CYS A 619 5.75 -22.19 -25.97
C CYS A 619 4.60 -21.38 -25.37
N SER A 620 3.55 -22.05 -24.91
CA SER A 620 2.32 -21.37 -24.51
C SER A 620 2.48 -20.62 -23.22
N THR A 621 3.25 -21.19 -22.31
CA THR A 621 3.62 -20.53 -21.06
C THR A 621 5.09 -20.11 -21.10
N ALA A 622 5.46 -19.09 -20.32
CA ALA A 622 6.87 -18.74 -20.14
C ALA A 622 7.72 -19.95 -19.68
N PRO A 623 7.30 -20.78 -18.69
CA PRO A 623 8.03 -22.00 -18.35
C PRO A 623 8.25 -22.97 -19.51
N GLU A 624 7.23 -23.23 -20.34
CA GLU A 624 7.36 -24.10 -21.51
C GLU A 624 8.28 -23.49 -22.57
N LEU A 625 8.11 -22.19 -22.83
CA LEU A 625 8.99 -21.43 -23.70
C LEU A 625 10.45 -21.57 -23.24
N PHE A 626 10.73 -21.45 -21.94
CA PHE A 626 12.08 -21.54 -21.39
C PHE A 626 12.62 -22.97 -21.29
N ARG A 627 11.78 -23.98 -21.02
CA ARG A 627 12.21 -25.39 -20.89
C ARG A 627 12.24 -26.15 -22.21
N GLY A 628 11.46 -25.73 -23.20
CA GLY A 628 11.33 -26.38 -24.49
C GLY A 628 11.96 -25.55 -25.59
N CYS A 629 11.26 -24.48 -25.99
CA CYS A 629 11.59 -23.73 -27.19
C CYS A 629 12.96 -23.04 -27.14
N LEU A 630 13.18 -22.21 -26.12
CA LEU A 630 14.39 -21.40 -26.02
C LEU A 630 15.63 -22.27 -25.85
N LEU A 631 15.54 -23.46 -25.24
CA LEU A 631 16.68 -24.38 -25.18
C LEU A 631 17.15 -24.85 -26.57
N GLN A 632 16.28 -24.81 -27.59
CA GLN A 632 16.62 -25.15 -28.98
C GLN A 632 17.28 -23.95 -29.72
N ILE A 633 17.18 -22.75 -29.17
CA ILE A 633 17.75 -21.52 -29.74
C ILE A 633 19.20 -21.37 -29.24
N PRO A 634 20.16 -21.05 -30.12
CA PRO A 634 21.51 -20.73 -29.69
C PRO A 634 21.50 -19.68 -28.58
N PHE A 635 22.25 -19.92 -27.53
CA PHE A 635 22.17 -19.17 -26.28
C PHE A 635 22.22 -17.64 -26.48
N ARG A 636 23.15 -17.15 -27.30
CA ARG A 636 23.27 -15.71 -27.65
C ARG A 636 21.97 -15.13 -28.21
N ARG A 637 21.24 -15.88 -29.04
CA ARG A 637 19.96 -15.45 -29.61
C ARG A 637 18.84 -15.46 -28.58
N ARG A 638 18.84 -16.38 -27.60
CA ARG A 638 17.91 -16.30 -26.46
C ARG A 638 18.10 -15.03 -25.65
N LEU A 639 19.34 -14.58 -25.49
CA LEU A 639 19.65 -13.35 -24.77
C LEU A 639 19.23 -12.10 -25.52
N GLU A 640 19.45 -12.05 -26.84
CA GLU A 640 18.88 -11.01 -27.70
C GLU A 640 17.36 -10.95 -27.52
N ILE A 641 16.69 -12.11 -27.54
CA ILE A 641 15.23 -12.18 -27.33
C ILE A 641 14.88 -11.65 -25.93
N ALA A 642 15.42 -12.26 -24.87
CA ALA A 642 14.99 -11.97 -23.52
C ALA A 642 15.38 -10.57 -23.04
N VAL A 643 16.65 -10.18 -23.22
CA VAL A 643 17.19 -8.93 -22.68
C VAL A 643 16.94 -7.76 -23.62
N GLU A 644 17.32 -7.90 -24.90
CA GLU A 644 17.29 -6.76 -25.83
C GLU A 644 15.90 -6.51 -26.44
N ARG A 645 15.12 -7.58 -26.70
CA ARG A 645 13.82 -7.46 -27.36
C ARG A 645 12.64 -7.46 -26.42
N LEU A 646 12.70 -8.23 -25.35
CA LEU A 646 11.62 -8.36 -24.38
C LEU A 646 11.85 -7.53 -23.12
N GLY A 647 13.09 -7.08 -22.87
CA GLY A 647 13.40 -6.32 -21.66
C GLY A 647 13.22 -7.13 -20.37
N PHE A 648 13.31 -8.47 -20.45
CA PHE A 648 13.32 -9.35 -19.29
C PHE A 648 14.64 -9.18 -18.53
N PHE A 649 14.64 -8.21 -17.63
CA PHE A 649 15.74 -7.98 -16.72
C PHE A 649 15.47 -8.77 -15.43
N GLY A 650 15.92 -10.04 -15.40
CA GLY A 650 15.68 -10.95 -14.28
C GLY A 650 14.74 -12.08 -14.63
N PHE A 651 15.28 -13.30 -14.70
CA PHE A 651 14.50 -14.51 -15.02
C PHE A 651 13.81 -15.15 -13.81
N SER A 652 13.67 -14.42 -12.70
CA SER A 652 13.86 -15.06 -11.41
C SER A 652 12.84 -14.69 -10.35
N ASN A 653 11.55 -14.73 -10.68
CA ASN A 653 10.61 -15.23 -9.67
C ASN A 653 11.15 -16.61 -9.21
N TYR A 654 11.30 -16.80 -7.90
CA TYR A 654 11.89 -18.01 -7.27
C TYR A 654 11.51 -19.33 -7.95
N ASN A 655 10.24 -19.47 -8.34
CA ASN A 655 9.71 -20.69 -8.99
C ASN A 655 10.36 -20.98 -10.36
N ARG A 656 10.89 -19.96 -11.05
CA ARG A 656 11.53 -20.05 -12.37
C ARG A 656 13.05 -20.02 -12.27
N PHE A 657 13.60 -19.32 -11.28
CA PHE A 657 15.04 -19.26 -11.02
C PHE A 657 15.67 -20.65 -10.85
N THR A 658 15.03 -21.50 -10.05
CA THR A 658 15.51 -22.87 -9.77
C THR A 658 15.50 -23.78 -11.01
N LEU A 659 14.71 -23.45 -12.03
CA LEU A 659 14.49 -24.31 -13.21
C LEU A 659 15.49 -24.06 -14.35
N ILE A 660 16.20 -22.94 -14.36
CA ILE A 660 17.13 -22.59 -15.43
C ILE A 660 18.49 -23.22 -15.13
N PRO A 661 19.09 -24.05 -16.00
CA PRO A 661 20.39 -24.67 -15.73
C PRO A 661 21.50 -23.66 -15.37
N ASP A 662 22.36 -24.00 -14.42
CA ASP A 662 23.42 -23.10 -13.92
C ASP A 662 24.38 -22.66 -15.03
N SER A 663 24.71 -23.58 -15.94
CA SER A 663 25.53 -23.30 -17.13
C SER A 663 24.89 -22.25 -18.04
N ALA A 664 23.56 -22.24 -18.15
CA ALA A 664 22.85 -21.20 -18.89
C ALA A 664 22.98 -19.85 -18.18
N TYR A 665 22.89 -19.80 -16.84
CA TYR A 665 23.08 -18.56 -16.06
C TYR A 665 24.51 -18.01 -16.10
N ASN A 666 25.52 -18.87 -16.05
CA ASN A 666 26.94 -18.46 -16.10
C ASN A 666 27.28 -17.85 -17.46
N GLN A 667 26.85 -18.49 -18.56
CA GLN A 667 27.08 -17.98 -19.90
C GLN A 667 26.45 -16.59 -20.15
N VAL A 668 25.40 -16.19 -19.42
CA VAL A 668 24.76 -14.86 -19.61
C VAL A 668 25.69 -13.75 -19.12
N THR A 669 26.48 -14.09 -18.11
CA THR A 669 27.38 -13.16 -17.41
C THR A 669 28.60 -12.87 -18.27
N ASP A 670 29.16 -13.89 -18.92
CA ASP A 670 30.34 -13.73 -19.78
C ASP A 670 30.05 -12.93 -21.05
N ALA A 671 28.78 -12.86 -21.46
CA ALA A 671 28.35 -12.09 -22.62
C ALA A 671 28.03 -10.61 -22.31
N GLY A 672 28.21 -10.14 -21.07
CA GLY A 672 27.98 -8.75 -20.67
C GLY A 672 26.50 -8.35 -20.58
N HIS A 673 25.58 -9.32 -20.52
CA HIS A 673 24.12 -9.09 -20.63
C HIS A 673 23.35 -9.08 -19.30
N GLY A 674 24.01 -8.96 -18.15
CA GLY A 674 23.35 -8.28 -17.02
C GLY A 674 22.54 -9.09 -16.00
N LEU A 675 22.46 -10.43 -16.08
CA LEU A 675 21.73 -11.21 -15.07
C LEU A 675 22.53 -11.36 -13.78
N HIS A 676 22.46 -10.34 -12.95
CA HIS A 676 23.23 -10.24 -11.70
C HIS A 676 22.36 -10.16 -10.47
N TRP A 677 21.05 -10.36 -10.62
CA TRP A 677 20.06 -10.12 -9.60
C TRP A 677 19.08 -11.29 -9.50
N CYS A 678 18.74 -11.62 -8.26
CA CYS A 678 17.58 -12.42 -7.94
C CYS A 678 16.46 -11.43 -7.57
N TYR A 679 15.30 -11.57 -8.23
CA TYR A 679 14.18 -10.65 -8.05
C TYR A 679 13.03 -11.40 -7.39
N ILE A 680 12.79 -11.09 -6.11
CA ILE A 680 11.77 -11.69 -5.22
C ILE A 680 12.11 -13.08 -4.69
N ASN A 681 11.71 -13.32 -3.44
CA ASN A 681 11.79 -14.64 -2.79
C ASN A 681 13.21 -15.24 -2.79
N CYS A 682 14.24 -14.39 -2.89
CA CYS A 682 15.64 -14.81 -2.87
C CYS A 682 16.07 -15.38 -1.52
N PHE A 683 15.28 -15.10 -0.48
CA PHE A 683 15.43 -15.68 0.85
C PHE A 683 15.20 -17.20 0.90
N LYS A 684 14.59 -17.80 -0.12
CA LYS A 684 14.40 -19.25 -0.15
C LYS A 684 15.76 -19.96 -0.26
N THR A 685 16.00 -20.93 0.62
CA THR A 685 17.26 -21.69 0.71
C THR A 685 17.71 -22.26 -0.63
N ASN A 686 16.80 -22.77 -1.45
CA ASN A 686 17.13 -23.33 -2.76
C ASN A 686 17.60 -22.27 -3.76
N ALA A 687 17.02 -21.06 -3.73
CA ALA A 687 17.51 -19.96 -4.57
C ALA A 687 18.86 -19.47 -4.08
N MET A 688 19.03 -19.28 -2.77
CA MET A 688 20.32 -18.86 -2.21
C MET A 688 21.45 -19.87 -2.51
N SER A 689 21.18 -21.16 -2.33
CA SER A 689 22.14 -22.22 -2.63
C SER A 689 22.54 -22.22 -4.10
N LYS A 690 21.55 -22.05 -4.99
CA LYS A 690 21.80 -21.95 -6.42
C LYS A 690 22.60 -20.69 -6.77
N ILE A 691 22.26 -19.53 -6.22
CA ILE A 691 23.02 -18.29 -6.40
C ILE A 691 24.49 -18.52 -6.04
N LEU A 692 24.76 -19.14 -4.90
CA LEU A 692 26.13 -19.42 -4.43
C LEU A 692 26.88 -20.43 -5.31
N ALA A 693 26.18 -21.25 -6.10
CA ALA A 693 26.78 -22.20 -7.04
C ALA A 693 27.11 -21.58 -8.42
N LEU A 694 26.64 -20.36 -8.69
CA LEU A 694 26.90 -19.66 -9.94
C LEU A 694 28.33 -19.09 -9.98
N GLU A 695 28.91 -18.92 -11.18
CA GLU A 695 30.27 -18.37 -11.35
C GLU A 695 30.32 -16.86 -11.11
N ASN A 696 31.48 -16.29 -10.78
CA ASN A 696 31.67 -14.84 -10.59
C ASN A 696 30.75 -14.19 -9.54
N VAL A 697 30.14 -15.00 -8.69
CA VAL A 697 29.27 -14.56 -7.60
C VAL A 697 30.11 -13.93 -6.50
N ASP A 698 29.56 -12.90 -5.87
CA ASP A 698 30.15 -12.31 -4.67
C ASP A 698 29.84 -13.17 -3.44
N VAL A 699 30.47 -14.36 -3.39
CA VAL A 699 30.22 -15.39 -2.37
C VAL A 699 30.45 -14.86 -0.95
N GLU A 700 31.45 -14.01 -0.77
CA GLU A 700 31.76 -13.39 0.53
C GLU A 700 30.64 -12.40 0.94
N GLY A 701 30.25 -11.49 0.03
CA GLY A 701 29.17 -10.55 0.30
C GLY A 701 27.86 -11.26 0.62
N ILE A 702 27.50 -12.26 -0.18
CA ILE A 702 26.28 -13.05 0.05
C ILE A 702 26.33 -13.80 1.37
N ASN A 703 27.45 -14.44 1.72
CA ASN A 703 27.57 -15.13 3.01
C ASN A 703 27.45 -14.18 4.20
N LYS A 704 27.88 -12.92 4.05
CA LYS A 704 27.72 -11.89 5.08
C LYS A 704 26.25 -11.50 5.28
N VAL A 705 25.47 -11.45 4.21
CA VAL A 705 24.09 -10.92 4.26
C VAL A 705 22.99 -11.98 4.23
N LYS A 706 23.30 -13.25 3.92
CA LYS A 706 22.30 -14.31 3.68
C LYS A 706 21.34 -14.50 4.86
N ASP A 707 21.80 -14.33 6.09
CA ASP A 707 20.97 -14.53 7.28
C ASP A 707 19.88 -13.47 7.36
N ALA A 708 20.16 -12.24 6.94
CA ALA A 708 19.15 -11.17 6.86
C ALA A 708 18.03 -11.54 5.87
N PHE A 709 18.35 -12.21 4.76
CA PHE A 709 17.36 -12.69 3.81
C PHE A 709 16.61 -13.92 4.35
N ILE A 710 17.32 -14.98 4.76
CA ILE A 710 16.72 -16.27 5.16
C ILE A 710 15.77 -16.12 6.35
N HIS A 711 16.07 -15.23 7.30
CA HIS A 711 15.25 -15.00 8.49
C HIS A 711 14.16 -13.94 8.28
N THR A 712 14.05 -13.37 7.08
CA THR A 712 12.88 -12.55 6.72
C THR A 712 11.68 -13.49 6.59
N ASN A 713 10.93 -13.65 7.68
CA ASN A 713 9.66 -14.35 7.67
C ASN A 713 8.64 -13.51 6.90
N VAL A 714 8.44 -13.81 5.61
CA VAL A 714 7.38 -13.26 4.75
C VAL A 714 6.10 -14.08 4.85
#